data_AF-A0A261AMS2-F1
#
_entry.id   AF-A0A261AMS2-F1
#
_cell.length_a   1.000
_cell.length_b   1.000
_cell.length_c   1.000
_cell.angle_alpha   90.00
_cell.angle_beta   90.00
_cell.angle_gamma   90.00
#
_symmetry.space_group_name_H-M   'P 1'
#
loop_
_entity.id
_entity.type
_entity.pdbx_description
1 polymer ?
#
loop_
_entity_poly.entity_id
_entity_poly.type
_entity_poly.pdbx_seq_one_letter_code
_entity_poly.pdbx_strand_id
1 'polypeptide(L)'
;MAFVVTYPIEMFPFLVRPVFTCFTGLLMLVSVDDDFLSNRVLTYIGDISYSLYLIHWPIYAYTKLTFENNPYALGGGLLISIILAVIVYETYEKWYLKLSNTTCALLIVFLFLINVVLINKDAIQDMNFMNEMGKNSLNSTKETFPRLDGVTQNMTFDDATRLNKMWNKFDIEMMIEPGCVQRTPKHSRWCDYELKGDEYKIAIFGNSYTKNHHKMFVQECKNRAYNITMDSERGCEPLAASPNDHSCVKKLSEFVEFMDSSKPDYAFIFTRFFAVSDPFKDNNSSDLEHDRTFNEMKSQLNKFLPNIKKKLYILDSFPRANAGYISRVAADLKNGKKIEDISKTLLRPDGYERGRIRHAALVKECGDKCELIDYLPLFWKNSTNMYQYFDERGFSYFTSPNHLSAHGIELRETLLTMSSSKRLDLQGIRGFAIISVLLFHFFPNQFPNGYLGVDQFFVLSGFLMCMLLTKTENLSIFSILTIFYSRRFKRILPLYLLIIFITMIALYSIYPSTSILLNQSSANKALLFLSNRAQTGDEDYYKKLSVAMDLFTHTWSLSVEIQFYFIVPFIFLIGNSLDTSTKSVYYILLGIISFSYSTISSQHVAFNSVFARIWQFLIGMIAFMISTPFGYSSELMNSKEDGEEDNMNVSDTLSKFLLMISMLIILVYPDVLPSSITRPLFTLFTGILMLFSIDDLFLCNRFLTYFGDISYSLYLIHWPVYAFVKLNYGEEYYGWNFNFLRLQTKSRKISALSTGLLLSILLAILFFETYEKWYLSISNINVAALIIVLFILNVALVNKDAAQDQFFMRQISSNSTFKMDGVYENMTIEDAERMNNIWNKYDLLMMIEPGCIKRTPNHNRWCDFRGENGELKIALFGNSYTMNHHKMVIQECRKQAFNISMYSEKGCEPLAADPEDSNCVEKLNEFVEYIKDSNPDYAFMFTRFFIINEPFSNNNTNLEQDRTYLEMRKQLKQFLPFIKKKLYILDSIPRVIADNVDTIVKNLKSGKTIEEISKTLIGSDGYERGRIRHSALVKECGNKCELIDYLPLFWNKTINMVQYFDERGFSYFNSLYHLSPHGIEHRFKDEYARFSNWMLLDSSVSPTLFSQLFFLFSTSFTSICFILINVFTADLMISLGY
;
A
#
# COMPACT_ATOMS: atom_id res chain seq x y z
N MET A 1 -44.84 5.30 -49.25
CA MET A 1 -44.34 5.36 -47.85
C MET A 1 -44.49 6.75 -47.25
N ALA A 2 -43.90 7.81 -47.82
CA ALA A 2 -44.00 9.18 -47.27
C ALA A 2 -45.44 9.63 -46.98
N PHE A 3 -46.37 9.46 -47.92
CA PHE A 3 -47.79 9.79 -47.75
C PHE A 3 -48.43 9.12 -46.52
N VAL A 4 -48.05 7.87 -46.21
CA VAL A 4 -48.59 7.13 -45.05
C VAL A 4 -47.98 7.63 -43.75
N VAL A 5 -46.68 7.98 -43.74
CA VAL A 5 -45.97 8.48 -42.55
C VAL A 5 -46.38 9.91 -42.20
N THR A 6 -46.70 10.74 -43.19
CA THR A 6 -47.11 12.14 -42.99
C THR A 6 -48.62 12.31 -42.82
N TYR A 7 -49.38 11.22 -42.83
CA TYR A 7 -50.84 11.29 -42.69
C TYR A 7 -51.21 11.62 -41.23
N PRO A 8 -52.04 12.62 -40.96
CA PRO A 8 -52.28 13.14 -39.61
C PRO A 8 -53.21 12.27 -38.76
N ILE A 9 -53.54 11.04 -39.20
CA ILE A 9 -54.45 10.12 -38.53
C ILE A 9 -53.73 8.78 -38.34
N GLU A 10 -53.82 8.24 -37.12
CA GLU A 10 -53.27 6.93 -36.79
C GLU A 10 -53.96 5.84 -37.63
N MET A 11 -53.19 5.17 -38.49
CA MET A 11 -53.70 4.07 -39.31
C MET A 11 -53.56 2.73 -38.59
N PHE A 12 -54.46 1.79 -38.89
CA PHE A 12 -54.45 0.47 -38.25
C PHE A 12 -53.15 -0.30 -38.51
N PRO A 13 -52.37 -0.65 -37.46
CA PRO A 13 -51.04 -1.26 -37.62
C PRO A 13 -51.05 -2.61 -38.35
N PHE A 14 -52.14 -3.38 -38.22
CA PHE A 14 -52.25 -4.71 -38.84
C PHE A 14 -52.35 -4.65 -40.38
N LEU A 15 -52.85 -3.54 -40.94
CA LEU A 15 -52.93 -3.30 -42.39
C LEU A 15 -51.65 -2.67 -42.92
N VAL A 16 -51.12 -1.67 -42.21
CA VAL A 16 -50.00 -0.87 -42.71
C VAL A 16 -48.66 -1.61 -42.63
N ARG A 17 -48.43 -2.44 -41.60
CA ARG A 17 -47.15 -3.14 -41.43
C ARG A 17 -46.86 -4.13 -42.57
N PRO A 18 -47.78 -5.06 -42.95
CA PRO A 18 -47.53 -5.96 -44.08
C PRO A 18 -47.32 -5.20 -45.39
N VAL A 19 -48.08 -4.12 -45.61
CA VAL A 19 -47.93 -3.26 -46.80
C VAL A 19 -46.54 -2.64 -46.84
N PHE A 20 -46.07 -2.02 -45.74
CA PHE A 20 -44.71 -1.46 -45.68
C PHE A 20 -43.64 -2.52 -45.93
N THR A 21 -43.74 -3.70 -45.30
CA THR A 21 -42.77 -4.79 -45.48
C THR A 21 -42.75 -5.31 -46.92
N CYS A 22 -43.91 -5.53 -47.54
CA CYS A 22 -43.99 -5.99 -48.94
C CYS A 22 -43.46 -4.93 -49.92
N PHE A 23 -43.79 -3.65 -49.69
CA PHE A 23 -43.27 -2.55 -50.50
C PHE A 23 -41.76 -2.36 -50.32
N THR A 24 -41.20 -2.53 -49.12
CA THR A 24 -39.74 -2.51 -48.92
C THR A 24 -39.09 -3.67 -49.68
N GLY A 25 -39.65 -4.88 -49.64
CA GLY A 25 -39.16 -6.02 -50.41
C GLY A 25 -39.21 -5.77 -51.93
N LEU A 26 -40.29 -5.19 -52.44
CA LEU A 26 -40.41 -4.76 -53.84
C LEU A 26 -39.40 -3.66 -54.19
N LEU A 27 -39.20 -2.68 -53.30
CA LEU A 27 -38.22 -1.62 -53.48
C LEU A 27 -36.80 -2.20 -53.62
N MET A 28 -36.43 -3.15 -52.76
CA MET A 28 -35.12 -3.82 -52.82
C MET A 28 -34.89 -4.61 -54.11
N LEU A 29 -35.96 -5.17 -54.71
CA LEU A 29 -35.88 -5.89 -55.99
C LEU A 29 -35.75 -4.96 -57.19
N VAL A 30 -36.29 -3.72 -57.09
CA VAL A 30 -36.29 -2.73 -58.17
C VAL A 30 -35.10 -1.77 -58.07
N SER A 31 -34.48 -1.63 -56.89
CA SER A 31 -33.43 -0.64 -56.59
C SER A 31 -32.00 -1.02 -57.03
N VAL A 32 -31.84 -1.99 -57.94
CA VAL A 32 -30.53 -2.32 -58.50
C VAL A 32 -30.13 -1.19 -59.46
N ASP A 33 -29.07 -0.45 -59.12
CA ASP A 33 -28.55 0.72 -59.86
C ASP A 33 -29.43 2.00 -59.84
N ASP A 34 -30.09 2.30 -58.71
CA ASP A 34 -30.86 3.55 -58.52
C ASP A 34 -29.99 4.72 -57.98
N ASP A 35 -29.89 5.81 -58.75
CA ASP A 35 -29.10 7.02 -58.41
C ASP A 35 -29.65 7.81 -57.21
N PHE A 36 -30.94 7.67 -56.89
CA PHE A 36 -31.57 8.41 -55.80
C PHE A 36 -31.30 7.75 -54.44
N LEU A 37 -31.45 6.42 -54.35
CA LEU A 37 -31.22 5.64 -53.13
C LEU A 37 -29.72 5.43 -52.83
N SER A 38 -28.85 5.53 -53.85
CA SER A 38 -27.39 5.50 -53.71
C SER A 38 -26.77 6.85 -53.34
N ASN A 39 -27.58 7.88 -53.09
CA ASN A 39 -27.09 9.20 -52.70
C ASN A 39 -26.24 9.13 -51.42
N ARG A 40 -25.07 9.78 -51.42
CA ARG A 40 -24.10 9.79 -50.30
C ARG A 40 -24.69 10.24 -48.95
N VAL A 41 -25.66 11.15 -48.98
CA VAL A 41 -26.30 11.66 -47.75
C VAL A 41 -27.28 10.62 -47.20
N LEU A 42 -28.11 10.02 -48.07
CA LEU A 42 -29.08 9.00 -47.65
C LEU A 42 -28.39 7.72 -47.18
N THR A 43 -27.33 7.31 -47.88
CA THR A 43 -26.48 6.18 -47.47
C THR A 43 -25.78 6.44 -46.15
N TYR A 44 -25.22 7.63 -45.92
CA TYR A 44 -24.61 7.96 -44.63
C TYR A 44 -25.63 8.04 -43.47
N ILE A 45 -26.84 8.53 -43.72
CA ILE A 45 -27.94 8.46 -42.73
C ILE A 45 -28.29 6.98 -42.45
N GLY A 46 -28.26 6.14 -43.48
CA GLY A 46 -28.39 4.68 -43.35
C GLY A 46 -27.28 4.07 -42.50
N ASP A 47 -26.04 4.46 -42.72
CA ASP A 47 -24.86 3.99 -41.99
C ASP A 47 -24.97 4.29 -40.47
N ILE A 48 -25.40 5.49 -40.09
CA ILE A 48 -25.56 5.87 -38.67
C ILE A 48 -26.89 5.40 -38.06
N SER A 49 -27.77 4.76 -38.83
CA SER A 49 -29.16 4.52 -38.45
C SER A 49 -29.30 3.66 -37.19
N TYR A 50 -28.43 2.67 -37.01
CA TYR A 50 -28.42 1.80 -35.83
C TYR A 50 -28.08 2.59 -34.55
N SER A 51 -26.98 3.34 -34.58
CA SER A 51 -26.57 4.23 -33.49
C SER A 51 -27.65 5.29 -33.17
N LEU A 52 -28.29 5.85 -34.19
CA LEU A 52 -29.37 6.84 -34.01
C LEU A 52 -30.62 6.23 -33.37
N TYR A 53 -30.99 5.02 -33.79
CA TYR A 53 -32.12 4.29 -33.21
C TYR A 53 -31.94 4.06 -31.70
N LEU A 54 -30.73 3.72 -31.24
CA LEU A 54 -30.46 3.49 -29.83
C LEU A 54 -30.48 4.79 -28.99
N ILE A 55 -29.98 5.90 -29.54
CA ILE A 55 -29.74 7.13 -28.79
C ILE A 55 -30.97 8.06 -28.73
N HIS A 56 -31.78 8.11 -29.79
CA HIS A 56 -32.82 9.13 -29.91
C HIS A 56 -33.93 9.02 -28.86
N TRP A 57 -34.31 7.80 -28.46
CA TRP A 57 -35.44 7.61 -27.54
C TRP A 57 -35.13 8.06 -26.10
N PRO A 58 -33.99 7.68 -25.49
CA PRO A 58 -33.60 8.21 -24.17
C PRO A 58 -33.54 9.75 -24.12
N ILE A 59 -32.99 10.38 -25.17
CA ILE A 59 -32.89 11.84 -25.24
C ILE A 59 -34.28 12.46 -25.39
N TYR A 60 -35.12 11.92 -26.27
CA TYR A 60 -36.50 12.36 -26.41
C TYR A 60 -37.27 12.27 -25.08
N ALA A 61 -37.16 11.13 -24.38
CA ALA A 61 -37.83 10.91 -23.11
C ALA A 61 -37.35 11.89 -22.04
N TYR A 62 -36.03 12.08 -21.91
CA TYR A 62 -35.45 13.05 -20.97
C TYR A 62 -35.91 14.48 -21.26
N THR A 63 -35.81 14.91 -22.52
CA THR A 63 -36.23 16.26 -22.92
C THR A 63 -37.71 16.48 -22.67
N LYS A 64 -38.56 15.50 -22.95
CA LYS A 64 -40.01 15.57 -22.72
C LYS A 64 -40.37 15.63 -21.23
N LEU A 65 -39.69 14.86 -20.39
CA LEU A 65 -39.91 14.85 -18.94
C LEU A 65 -39.40 16.13 -18.26
N THR A 66 -38.35 16.74 -18.80
CA THR A 66 -37.70 17.89 -18.17
C THR A 66 -38.30 19.23 -18.62
N PHE A 67 -38.70 19.34 -19.90
CA PHE A 67 -39.06 20.62 -20.52
C PHE A 67 -40.50 20.65 -21.06
N GLU A 68 -41.41 19.88 -20.45
CA GLU A 68 -42.87 19.85 -20.69
C GLU A 68 -43.33 20.26 -22.10
N ASN A 69 -43.26 19.32 -23.06
CA ASN A 69 -43.80 19.46 -24.42
C ASN A 69 -43.37 20.72 -25.22
N ASN A 70 -42.22 21.33 -24.92
CA ASN A 70 -41.68 22.42 -25.72
C ASN A 70 -41.16 21.90 -27.10
N PRO A 71 -41.73 22.34 -28.24
CA PRO A 71 -41.36 21.82 -29.56
C PRO A 71 -39.93 22.20 -29.98
N TYR A 72 -39.41 23.35 -29.52
CA TYR A 72 -38.03 23.75 -29.78
C TYR A 72 -37.04 22.92 -28.98
N ALA A 73 -37.39 22.55 -27.73
CA ALA A 73 -36.58 21.65 -26.92
C ALA A 73 -36.53 20.25 -27.55
N LEU A 74 -37.68 19.74 -28.05
CA LEU A 74 -37.73 18.46 -28.77
C LEU A 74 -36.95 18.49 -30.09
N GLY A 75 -37.02 19.60 -30.84
CA GLY A 75 -36.20 19.81 -32.04
C GLY A 75 -34.70 19.83 -31.72
N GLY A 76 -34.31 20.50 -30.63
CA GLY A 76 -32.94 20.47 -30.11
C GLY A 76 -32.50 19.06 -29.68
N GLY A 77 -33.38 18.32 -28.99
CA GLY A 77 -33.14 16.93 -28.59
C GLY A 77 -32.93 16.01 -29.80
N LEU A 78 -33.68 16.19 -30.89
CA LEU A 78 -33.47 15.46 -32.14
C LEU A 78 -32.10 15.76 -32.77
N LEU A 79 -31.70 17.04 -32.82
CA LEU A 79 -30.39 17.44 -33.35
C LEU A 79 -29.25 16.82 -32.52
N ILE A 80 -29.35 16.89 -31.19
CA ILE A 80 -28.39 16.27 -30.27
C ILE A 80 -28.32 14.75 -30.49
N SER A 81 -29.47 14.10 -30.72
CA SER A 81 -29.52 12.67 -31.00
C SER A 81 -28.75 12.30 -32.27
N ILE A 82 -28.90 13.09 -33.34
CA ILE A 82 -28.16 12.89 -34.60
C ILE A 82 -26.65 13.09 -34.39
N ILE A 83 -26.25 14.15 -33.70
CA ILE A 83 -24.83 14.44 -33.42
C ILE A 83 -24.21 13.30 -32.62
N LEU A 84 -24.87 12.84 -31.56
CA LEU A 84 -24.37 11.75 -30.73
C LEU A 84 -24.34 10.43 -31.51
N ALA A 85 -25.32 10.16 -32.37
CA ALA A 85 -25.31 8.99 -33.24
C ALA A 85 -24.11 8.98 -34.19
N VAL A 86 -23.79 10.13 -34.80
CA VAL A 86 -22.59 10.28 -35.64
C VAL A 86 -21.33 10.02 -34.82
N ILE A 87 -21.22 10.59 -33.62
CA ILE A 87 -20.05 10.37 -32.75
C ILE A 87 -19.90 8.88 -32.41
N VAL A 88 -20.99 8.21 -32.00
CA VAL A 88 -20.95 6.79 -31.64
C VAL A 88 -20.63 5.92 -32.86
N TYR A 89 -21.20 6.22 -34.02
CA TYR A 89 -20.90 5.49 -35.25
C TYR A 89 -19.42 5.61 -35.64
N GLU A 90 -18.88 6.83 -35.68
CA GLU A 90 -17.51 7.08 -36.12
C GLU A 90 -16.46 6.59 -35.12
N THR A 91 -16.72 6.74 -33.81
CA THR A 91 -15.73 6.43 -32.77
C THR A 91 -15.83 5.03 -32.22
N TYR A 92 -17.05 4.49 -32.07
CA TYR A 92 -17.27 3.21 -31.40
C TYR A 92 -17.68 2.12 -32.39
N GLU A 93 -18.70 2.36 -33.22
CA GLU A 93 -19.24 1.33 -34.13
C GLU A 93 -18.21 0.89 -35.17
N LYS A 94 -17.60 1.83 -35.89
CA LYS A 94 -16.51 1.54 -36.83
C LYS A 94 -15.28 0.93 -36.17
N TRP A 95 -15.04 1.22 -34.89
CA TRP A 95 -13.91 0.67 -34.15
C TRP A 95 -14.16 -0.79 -33.78
N TYR A 96 -15.29 -1.12 -33.14
CA TYR A 96 -15.52 -2.48 -32.66
C TYR A 96 -15.77 -3.47 -33.81
N LEU A 97 -16.34 -3.02 -34.94
CA LEU A 97 -16.52 -3.84 -36.14
C LEU A 97 -15.18 -4.28 -36.78
N LYS A 98 -14.06 -3.64 -36.43
CA LYS A 98 -12.70 -4.03 -36.87
C LYS A 98 -12.00 -4.99 -35.90
N LEU A 99 -12.58 -5.25 -34.73
CA LEU A 99 -11.95 -6.07 -33.70
C LEU A 99 -12.19 -7.56 -33.96
N SER A 100 -11.33 -8.40 -33.38
CA SER A 100 -11.51 -9.86 -33.44
C SER A 100 -12.75 -10.30 -32.65
N ASN A 101 -13.37 -11.40 -33.07
CA ASN A 101 -14.53 -11.98 -32.37
C ASN A 101 -14.26 -12.22 -30.87
N THR A 102 -13.02 -12.60 -30.52
CA THR A 102 -12.60 -12.83 -29.13
C THR A 102 -12.58 -11.54 -28.32
N THR A 103 -12.08 -10.43 -28.90
CA THR A 103 -12.06 -9.12 -28.27
C THR A 103 -13.48 -8.57 -28.10
N CYS A 104 -14.34 -8.75 -29.10
CA CYS A 104 -15.76 -8.37 -29.01
C CYS A 104 -16.49 -9.17 -27.92
N ALA A 105 -16.25 -10.48 -27.81
CA ALA A 105 -16.84 -11.31 -26.75
C ALA A 105 -16.41 -10.84 -25.35
N LEU A 106 -15.13 -10.53 -25.15
CA LEU A 106 -14.63 -9.99 -23.88
C LEU A 106 -15.25 -8.63 -23.55
N LEU A 107 -15.41 -7.76 -24.54
CA LEU A 107 -16.03 -6.46 -24.37
C LEU A 107 -17.51 -6.58 -23.99
N ILE A 108 -18.26 -7.49 -24.63
CA ILE A 108 -19.67 -7.77 -24.31
C ILE A 108 -19.79 -8.27 -22.86
N VAL A 109 -18.93 -9.21 -22.45
CA VAL A 109 -18.93 -9.73 -21.07
C VAL A 109 -18.61 -8.61 -20.08
N PHE A 110 -17.61 -7.78 -20.35
CA PHE A 110 -17.26 -6.64 -19.51
C PHE A 110 -18.41 -5.63 -19.37
N LEU A 111 -19.04 -5.24 -20.49
CA LEU A 111 -20.19 -4.32 -20.50
C LEU A 111 -21.43 -4.92 -19.83
N PHE A 112 -21.66 -6.23 -19.99
CA PHE A 112 -22.75 -6.94 -19.31
C PHE A 112 -22.54 -6.95 -17.80
N LEU A 113 -21.33 -7.27 -17.32
CA LEU A 113 -21.00 -7.27 -15.89
C LEU A 113 -21.15 -5.87 -15.28
N ILE A 114 -20.70 -4.82 -15.98
CA ILE A 114 -20.90 -3.44 -15.54
C ILE A 114 -22.40 -3.10 -15.45
N ASN A 115 -23.20 -3.47 -16.45
CA ASN A 115 -24.64 -3.23 -16.41
C ASN A 115 -25.33 -3.97 -15.27
N VAL A 116 -24.97 -5.23 -15.00
CA VAL A 116 -25.51 -5.99 -13.85
C VAL A 116 -25.19 -5.29 -12.52
N VAL A 117 -23.97 -4.75 -12.38
CA VAL A 117 -23.56 -3.98 -11.20
C VAL A 117 -24.33 -2.66 -11.08
N LEU A 118 -24.52 -1.94 -12.19
CA LEU A 118 -25.22 -0.65 -12.19
C LEU A 118 -26.74 -0.80 -11.95
N ILE A 119 -27.38 -1.83 -12.51
CA ILE A 119 -28.82 -2.09 -12.34
C ILE A 119 -29.13 -2.51 -10.90
N ASN A 120 -28.28 -3.34 -10.30
CA ASN A 120 -28.48 -3.82 -8.93
C ASN A 120 -27.82 -2.91 -7.89
N LYS A 121 -27.39 -1.71 -8.25
CA LYS A 121 -26.60 -0.83 -7.38
C LYS A 121 -27.27 -0.58 -6.03
N ASP A 122 -28.56 -0.25 -6.02
CA ASP A 122 -29.28 0.07 -4.78
C ASP A 122 -29.52 -1.18 -3.92
N ALA A 123 -29.86 -2.31 -4.55
CA ALA A 123 -30.02 -3.59 -3.85
C ALA A 123 -28.69 -4.13 -3.30
N ILE A 124 -27.58 -3.96 -4.03
CA ILE A 124 -26.23 -4.29 -3.58
C ILE A 124 -25.83 -3.33 -2.45
N GLN A 125 -26.19 -2.05 -2.53
CA GLN A 125 -25.92 -1.07 -1.46
C GLN A 125 -26.74 -1.36 -0.20
N ASP A 126 -28.03 -1.69 -0.32
CA ASP A 126 -28.89 -2.03 0.81
C ASP A 126 -28.52 -3.39 1.42
N MET A 127 -28.17 -4.38 0.61
CA MET A 127 -27.72 -5.70 1.09
C MET A 127 -26.33 -5.61 1.72
N ASN A 128 -25.44 -4.76 1.21
CA ASN A 128 -24.16 -4.44 1.87
C ASN A 128 -24.38 -3.65 3.16
N PHE A 129 -25.31 -2.70 3.20
CA PHE A 129 -25.65 -1.93 4.40
C PHE A 129 -26.27 -2.81 5.51
N MET A 130 -27.16 -3.73 5.15
CA MET A 130 -27.75 -4.70 6.09
C MET A 130 -26.76 -5.81 6.49
N ASN A 131 -25.89 -6.27 5.58
CA ASN A 131 -24.80 -7.17 5.92
C ASN A 131 -23.71 -6.49 6.76
N GLU A 132 -23.48 -5.18 6.60
CA GLU A 132 -22.61 -4.42 7.50
C GLU A 132 -23.28 -4.26 8.87
N MET A 133 -24.57 -3.93 8.97
CA MET A 133 -25.26 -3.89 10.27
C MET A 133 -25.32 -5.27 10.95
N GLY A 134 -25.60 -6.35 10.20
CA GLY A 134 -25.65 -7.72 10.72
C GLY A 134 -24.27 -8.33 11.03
N LYS A 135 -23.24 -8.08 10.21
CA LYS A 135 -21.85 -8.46 10.54
C LYS A 135 -21.30 -7.62 11.68
N ASN A 136 -21.75 -6.38 11.86
CA ASN A 136 -21.39 -5.55 13.01
C ASN A 136 -22.09 -6.02 14.31
N SER A 137 -23.24 -6.72 14.23
CA SER A 137 -23.84 -7.37 15.41
C SER A 137 -23.24 -8.75 15.71
N LEU A 138 -22.83 -9.52 14.70
CA LEU A 138 -22.28 -10.88 14.88
C LEU A 138 -20.74 -10.96 15.04
N ASN A 139 -19.97 -9.98 14.53
CA ASN A 139 -18.50 -9.91 14.72
C ASN A 139 -18.07 -9.00 15.89
N SER A 140 -18.99 -8.69 16.81
CA SER A 140 -18.71 -7.96 18.06
C SER A 140 -17.94 -8.85 19.05
N THR A 141 -16.66 -9.07 18.78
CA THR A 141 -15.69 -9.64 19.73
C THR A 141 -14.90 -8.57 20.48
N LYS A 142 -15.32 -7.29 20.39
CA LYS A 142 -14.85 -6.20 21.24
C LYS A 142 -15.93 -5.79 22.23
N GLU A 143 -15.50 -5.32 23.38
CA GLU A 143 -16.32 -4.91 24.52
C GLU A 143 -17.18 -3.66 24.26
N THR A 144 -17.15 -3.09 23.05
CA THR A 144 -17.97 -1.93 22.65
C THR A 144 -18.81 -2.30 21.44
N PHE A 145 -20.12 -2.30 21.62
CA PHE A 145 -21.07 -2.51 20.52
C PHE A 145 -21.11 -1.27 19.62
N PRO A 146 -21.33 -1.42 18.30
CA PRO A 146 -21.56 -0.27 17.42
C PRO A 146 -22.79 0.53 17.89
N ARG A 147 -22.80 1.84 17.60
CA ARG A 147 -23.99 2.68 17.86
C ARG A 147 -25.24 1.99 17.33
N LEU A 148 -26.30 1.97 18.12
CA LEU A 148 -27.54 1.27 17.77
C LEU A 148 -28.18 1.82 16.48
N ASP A 149 -27.90 3.09 16.15
CA ASP A 149 -28.57 3.85 15.11
C ASP A 149 -27.89 3.89 13.74
N GLY A 150 -26.60 3.55 13.67
CA GLY A 150 -25.81 3.61 12.44
C GLY A 150 -25.66 5.02 11.84
N VAL A 151 -25.98 6.09 12.58
CA VAL A 151 -25.92 7.47 12.08
C VAL A 151 -24.47 7.97 12.10
N THR A 152 -23.97 8.49 10.98
CA THR A 152 -22.63 9.10 10.86
C THR A 152 -22.72 10.61 10.63
N GLN A 153 -21.62 11.34 10.80
CA GLN A 153 -21.60 12.81 10.74
C GLN A 153 -21.92 13.37 9.34
N ASN A 154 -21.63 12.64 8.26
CA ASN A 154 -21.77 13.12 6.87
C ASN A 154 -23.12 12.77 6.21
N MET A 155 -24.09 12.29 6.97
CA MET A 155 -25.39 11.90 6.41
C MET A 155 -26.29 13.10 6.14
N THR A 156 -26.99 13.03 5.02
CA THR A 156 -27.87 14.07 4.47
C THR A 156 -29.32 13.94 4.95
N PHE A 157 -30.18 14.90 4.63
CA PHE A 157 -31.64 14.78 4.86
C PHE A 157 -32.26 13.58 4.11
N ASP A 158 -31.68 13.16 2.99
CA ASP A 158 -32.15 11.98 2.26
C ASP A 158 -31.77 10.68 2.98
N ASP A 159 -30.58 10.63 3.60
CA ASP A 159 -30.17 9.54 4.49
C ASP A 159 -31.06 9.49 5.73
N ALA A 160 -31.40 10.64 6.32
CA ALA A 160 -32.34 10.74 7.43
C ALA A 160 -33.74 10.24 7.04
N THR A 161 -34.21 10.57 5.84
CA THR A 161 -35.48 10.06 5.31
C THR A 161 -35.46 8.54 5.18
N ARG A 162 -34.36 7.98 4.64
CA ARG A 162 -34.16 6.53 4.49
C ARG A 162 -34.13 5.83 5.85
N LEU A 163 -33.33 6.34 6.80
CA LEU A 163 -33.15 5.73 8.12
C LEU A 163 -34.41 5.85 8.99
N ASN A 164 -35.09 6.99 9.00
CA ASN A 164 -36.38 7.13 9.69
C ASN A 164 -37.41 6.14 9.14
N LYS A 165 -37.46 5.93 7.82
CA LYS A 165 -38.36 4.93 7.21
C LYS A 165 -37.99 3.51 7.62
N MET A 166 -36.69 3.20 7.73
CA MET A 166 -36.20 1.90 8.16
C MET A 166 -36.50 1.65 9.65
N TRP A 167 -36.23 2.59 10.55
CA TRP A 167 -36.59 2.51 11.97
C TRP A 167 -38.09 2.36 12.16
N ASN A 168 -38.91 3.01 11.34
CA ASN A 168 -40.36 2.84 11.38
C ASN A 168 -40.82 1.46 10.87
N LYS A 169 -40.19 0.94 9.82
CA LYS A 169 -40.55 -0.35 9.21
C LYS A 169 -40.26 -1.52 10.13
N PHE A 170 -39.10 -1.50 10.80
CA PHE A 170 -38.63 -2.61 11.62
C PHE A 170 -38.72 -2.36 13.13
N ASP A 171 -39.00 -1.13 13.59
CA ASP A 171 -39.28 -0.74 14.98
C ASP A 171 -38.51 -1.55 16.05
N ILE A 172 -39.22 -2.34 16.88
CA ILE A 172 -38.61 -3.16 17.94
C ILE A 172 -37.77 -4.31 17.35
N GLU A 173 -38.05 -4.81 16.16
CA GLU A 173 -37.36 -5.98 15.58
C GLU A 173 -35.85 -5.73 15.41
N MET A 174 -35.43 -4.50 15.12
CA MET A 174 -33.99 -4.15 15.06
C MET A 174 -33.32 -4.03 16.44
N MET A 175 -34.14 -3.89 17.48
CA MET A 175 -33.72 -3.73 18.88
C MET A 175 -33.75 -5.05 19.65
N ILE A 176 -33.99 -6.19 18.99
CA ILE A 176 -33.90 -7.52 19.59
C ILE A 176 -32.44 -7.99 19.58
N GLU A 177 -31.92 -8.38 20.74
CA GLU A 177 -30.61 -9.03 20.86
C GLU A 177 -30.79 -10.57 20.83
N PRO A 178 -30.06 -11.29 19.95
CA PRO A 178 -30.08 -12.75 19.92
C PRO A 178 -29.46 -13.36 21.20
N GLY A 179 -29.73 -14.65 21.44
CA GLY A 179 -29.19 -15.37 22.62
C GLY A 179 -30.17 -15.48 23.80
N CYS A 180 -31.44 -15.17 23.57
CA CYS A 180 -32.51 -15.38 24.53
C CYS A 180 -32.73 -16.88 24.83
N VAL A 181 -32.61 -17.28 26.09
CA VAL A 181 -32.98 -18.61 26.58
C VAL A 181 -34.32 -18.52 27.30
N GLN A 182 -35.33 -19.23 26.81
CA GLN A 182 -36.64 -19.29 27.47
C GLN A 182 -36.60 -20.29 28.62
N ARG A 183 -37.03 -19.88 29.83
CA ARG A 183 -36.98 -20.75 31.02
C ARG A 183 -37.87 -21.98 30.91
N THR A 184 -39.08 -21.84 30.38
CA THR A 184 -40.02 -22.95 30.17
C THR A 184 -41.03 -22.62 29.06
N PRO A 185 -41.72 -23.62 28.48
CA PRO A 185 -42.80 -23.40 27.51
C PRO A 185 -43.99 -22.62 28.08
N LYS A 186 -44.22 -22.64 29.40
CA LYS A 186 -45.29 -21.88 30.07
C LYS A 186 -44.95 -20.39 30.23
N HIS A 187 -43.66 -20.03 30.23
CA HIS A 187 -43.17 -18.66 30.40
C HIS A 187 -42.44 -18.19 29.13
N SER A 188 -43.10 -18.27 27.97
CA SER A 188 -42.55 -17.85 26.67
C SER A 188 -42.21 -16.35 26.59
N ARG A 189 -42.62 -15.56 27.60
CA ARG A 189 -42.35 -14.13 27.77
C ARG A 189 -41.01 -13.86 28.47
N TRP A 190 -40.53 -14.84 29.25
CA TRP A 190 -39.31 -14.73 30.05
C TRP A 190 -38.10 -15.10 29.22
N CYS A 191 -37.10 -14.25 29.29
CA CYS A 191 -35.91 -14.35 28.46
C CYS A 191 -34.68 -14.17 29.34
N ASP A 192 -33.84 -15.19 29.42
CA ASP A 192 -32.55 -15.11 30.10
C ASP A 192 -31.41 -15.01 29.09
N TYR A 193 -30.48 -14.12 29.39
CA TYR A 193 -29.22 -13.97 28.70
C TYR A 193 -28.10 -14.35 29.66
N GLU A 194 -27.41 -15.44 29.34
CA GLU A 194 -26.18 -15.84 30.03
C GLU A 194 -24.99 -15.06 29.46
N LEU A 195 -24.29 -14.35 30.33
CA LEU A 195 -23.25 -13.39 29.96
C LEU A 195 -21.93 -13.75 30.63
N LYS A 196 -20.84 -13.11 30.20
CA LYS A 196 -19.46 -13.50 30.59
C LYS A 196 -18.98 -12.86 31.89
N GLY A 197 -19.67 -11.85 32.41
CA GLY A 197 -19.32 -11.22 33.67
C GLY A 197 -19.57 -12.14 34.86
N ASP A 198 -19.09 -11.75 36.03
CA ASP A 198 -19.21 -12.50 37.29
C ASP A 198 -19.69 -11.61 38.46
N GLU A 199 -19.99 -10.33 38.20
CA GLU A 199 -20.22 -9.35 39.27
C GLU A 199 -21.70 -9.35 39.76
N TYR A 200 -22.69 -9.27 38.86
CA TYR A 200 -24.09 -9.04 39.23
C TYR A 200 -25.13 -9.73 38.33
N LYS A 201 -26.35 -9.92 38.85
CA LYS A 201 -27.56 -10.30 38.10
C LYS A 201 -28.49 -9.11 37.92
N ILE A 202 -28.97 -8.89 36.71
CA ILE A 202 -29.86 -7.76 36.38
C ILE A 202 -31.21 -8.29 35.89
N ALA A 203 -32.31 -7.71 36.38
CA ALA A 203 -33.65 -7.92 35.84
C ALA A 203 -34.15 -6.67 35.10
N ILE A 204 -34.70 -6.83 33.91
CA ILE A 204 -35.32 -5.74 33.13
C ILE A 204 -36.74 -6.15 32.79
N PHE A 205 -37.74 -5.38 33.22
CA PHE A 205 -39.12 -5.79 33.06
C PHE A 205 -40.06 -4.62 32.82
N GLY A 206 -41.22 -4.91 32.25
CA GLY A 206 -42.17 -3.87 31.84
C GLY A 206 -42.92 -4.22 30.58
N ASN A 207 -43.06 -3.22 29.70
CA ASN A 207 -43.84 -3.35 28.48
C ASN A 207 -42.98 -3.43 27.23
N SER A 208 -43.48 -2.95 26.09
CA SER A 208 -42.71 -2.93 24.84
C SER A 208 -41.43 -2.08 24.94
N TYR A 209 -41.33 -1.17 25.92
CA TYR A 209 -40.10 -0.43 26.20
C TYR A 209 -38.98 -1.30 26.74
N THR A 210 -39.30 -2.38 27.48
CA THR A 210 -38.34 -3.39 27.88
C THR A 210 -37.67 -4.02 26.65
N LYS A 211 -38.45 -4.44 25.65
CA LYS A 211 -37.89 -4.94 24.37
C LYS A 211 -37.15 -3.86 23.58
N ASN A 212 -37.55 -2.61 23.68
CA ASN A 212 -36.86 -1.50 23.02
C ASN A 212 -35.48 -1.22 23.65
N HIS A 213 -35.33 -1.36 24.98
CA HIS A 213 -34.10 -0.99 25.70
C HIS A 213 -33.18 -2.18 26.03
N HIS A 214 -33.65 -3.42 26.09
CA HIS A 214 -32.84 -4.55 26.60
C HIS A 214 -31.54 -4.78 25.84
N LYS A 215 -31.53 -4.55 24.51
CA LYS A 215 -30.32 -4.69 23.69
C LYS A 215 -29.18 -3.84 24.24
N MET A 216 -29.45 -2.59 24.61
CA MET A 216 -28.47 -1.73 25.26
C MET A 216 -27.91 -2.35 26.55
N PHE A 217 -28.76 -2.91 27.42
CA PHE A 217 -28.30 -3.53 28.67
C PHE A 217 -27.46 -4.78 28.44
N VAL A 218 -27.88 -5.67 27.54
CA VAL A 218 -27.09 -6.83 27.16
C VAL A 218 -25.74 -6.38 26.60
N GLN A 219 -25.75 -5.31 25.82
CA GLN A 219 -24.55 -4.80 25.18
C GLN A 219 -23.57 -4.12 26.16
N GLU A 220 -24.04 -3.25 27.04
CA GLU A 220 -23.20 -2.51 27.98
C GLU A 220 -22.78 -3.35 29.19
N CYS A 221 -23.63 -4.29 29.63
CA CYS A 221 -23.40 -5.05 30.87
C CYS A 221 -22.82 -6.45 30.65
N LYS A 222 -22.61 -6.92 29.41
CA LYS A 222 -22.14 -8.31 29.13
C LYS A 222 -20.87 -8.76 29.86
N ASN A 223 -19.99 -7.83 30.22
CA ASN A 223 -18.70 -8.14 30.84
C ASN A 223 -18.75 -8.07 32.37
N ARG A 224 -19.84 -7.55 32.94
CA ARG A 224 -20.01 -7.38 34.40
C ARG A 224 -21.15 -8.22 34.94
N ALA A 225 -22.25 -8.31 34.20
CA ALA A 225 -23.36 -9.17 34.57
C ALA A 225 -23.09 -10.62 34.15
N TYR A 226 -23.35 -11.58 35.04
CA TYR A 226 -23.34 -13.01 34.71
C TYR A 226 -24.69 -13.47 34.14
N ASN A 227 -25.77 -12.76 34.47
CA ASN A 227 -27.11 -13.05 33.97
C ASN A 227 -27.94 -11.76 33.85
N ILE A 228 -28.59 -11.59 32.68
CA ILE A 228 -29.65 -10.59 32.50
C ILE A 228 -30.94 -11.33 32.20
N THR A 229 -31.96 -11.10 33.00
CA THR A 229 -33.28 -11.71 32.83
C THR A 229 -34.31 -10.65 32.48
N MET A 230 -35.20 -10.96 31.55
CA MET A 230 -36.15 -10.01 31.00
C MET A 230 -37.57 -10.56 30.97
N ASP A 231 -38.53 -9.69 31.32
CA ASP A 231 -39.96 -9.96 31.18
C ASP A 231 -40.71 -8.77 30.56
N SER A 232 -41.35 -8.97 29.40
CA SER A 232 -41.96 -7.88 28.62
C SER A 232 -43.36 -8.23 28.12
N GLU A 233 -44.37 -7.52 28.62
CA GLU A 233 -45.78 -7.68 28.21
C GLU A 233 -46.29 -6.46 27.43
N ARG A 234 -46.89 -6.67 26.27
CA ARG A 234 -47.24 -5.55 25.40
C ARG A 234 -48.38 -4.73 26.02
N GLY A 235 -48.07 -3.50 26.40
CA GLY A 235 -49.05 -2.52 26.88
C GLY A 235 -49.37 -2.59 28.38
N CYS A 236 -48.83 -3.57 29.11
CA CYS A 236 -49.07 -3.72 30.56
C CYS A 236 -47.90 -3.22 31.40
N GLU A 237 -48.18 -2.49 32.48
CA GLU A 237 -47.18 -1.97 33.40
C GLU A 237 -47.01 -2.87 34.64
N PRO A 238 -45.79 -3.04 35.19
CA PRO A 238 -45.57 -3.86 36.38
C PRO A 238 -46.11 -3.24 37.67
N LEU A 239 -46.22 -1.92 37.74
CA LEU A 239 -46.63 -1.21 38.95
C LEU A 239 -48.14 -1.00 39.03
N ALA A 240 -48.84 -0.87 37.91
CA ALA A 240 -50.28 -0.67 37.90
C ALA A 240 -50.90 -1.19 36.61
N ALA A 241 -52.20 -1.48 36.64
CA ALA A 241 -53.00 -1.78 35.47
C ALA A 241 -54.27 -0.94 35.49
N SER A 242 -54.73 -0.50 34.31
CA SER A 242 -55.98 0.24 34.22
C SER A 242 -57.15 -0.68 34.63
N PRO A 243 -58.13 -0.20 35.41
CA PRO A 243 -59.22 -1.03 35.93
C PRO A 243 -60.03 -1.77 34.86
N ASN A 244 -60.10 -1.20 33.65
CA ASN A 244 -60.86 -1.73 32.54
C ASN A 244 -60.07 -2.77 31.73
N ASP A 245 -58.75 -2.85 31.91
CA ASP A 245 -57.87 -3.78 31.22
C ASP A 245 -57.66 -5.06 32.05
N HIS A 246 -58.65 -5.94 31.97
CA HIS A 246 -58.64 -7.24 32.65
C HIS A 246 -57.47 -8.14 32.24
N SER A 247 -56.85 -7.90 31.07
CA SER A 247 -55.67 -8.62 30.63
C SER A 247 -54.47 -8.19 31.46
N CYS A 248 -54.21 -6.88 31.54
CA CYS A 248 -53.06 -6.36 32.31
C CYS A 248 -53.19 -6.56 33.82
N VAL A 249 -54.40 -6.55 34.38
CA VAL A 249 -54.62 -6.85 35.81
C VAL A 249 -54.11 -8.24 36.18
N LYS A 250 -54.34 -9.25 35.31
CA LYS A 250 -53.81 -10.62 35.54
C LYS A 250 -52.29 -10.65 35.50
N LYS A 251 -51.68 -9.84 34.62
CA LYS A 251 -50.22 -9.78 34.40
C LYS A 251 -49.44 -9.19 35.57
N LEU A 252 -50.06 -8.39 36.44
CA LEU A 252 -49.43 -7.91 37.66
C LEU A 252 -48.89 -9.05 38.54
N SER A 253 -49.66 -10.13 38.68
CA SER A 253 -49.21 -11.31 39.45
C SER A 253 -48.03 -12.04 38.79
N GLU A 254 -47.98 -12.08 37.47
CA GLU A 254 -46.87 -12.69 36.72
C GLU A 254 -45.57 -11.87 36.84
N PHE A 255 -45.64 -10.54 36.93
CA PHE A 255 -44.45 -9.72 37.19
C PHE A 255 -43.88 -9.95 38.60
N VAL A 256 -44.75 -10.21 39.59
CA VAL A 256 -44.33 -10.58 40.95
C VAL A 256 -43.67 -11.95 40.93
N GLU A 257 -44.25 -12.93 40.23
CA GLU A 257 -43.67 -14.26 40.03
C GLU A 257 -42.30 -14.19 39.32
N PHE A 258 -42.17 -13.30 38.33
CA PHE A 258 -40.91 -13.05 37.64
C PHE A 258 -39.85 -12.50 38.61
N MET A 259 -40.21 -11.53 39.45
CA MET A 259 -39.28 -10.95 40.42
C MET A 259 -38.88 -11.96 41.51
N ASP A 260 -39.84 -12.73 42.02
CA ASP A 260 -39.63 -13.78 43.03
C ASP A 260 -38.75 -14.92 42.52
N SER A 261 -38.91 -15.32 41.26
CA SER A 261 -38.07 -16.34 40.64
C SER A 261 -36.68 -15.82 40.23
N SER A 262 -36.56 -14.55 39.84
CA SER A 262 -35.30 -13.99 39.33
C SER A 262 -34.33 -13.56 40.43
N LYS A 263 -34.81 -12.99 41.54
CA LYS A 263 -34.00 -12.47 42.66
C LYS A 263 -32.72 -11.72 42.24
N PRO A 264 -32.83 -10.61 41.49
CA PRO A 264 -31.69 -9.91 40.92
C PRO A 264 -30.92 -9.03 41.93
N ASP A 265 -29.66 -8.69 41.59
CA ASP A 265 -28.93 -7.65 42.31
C ASP A 265 -29.49 -6.26 42.00
N TYR A 266 -29.75 -5.99 40.72
CA TYR A 266 -30.34 -4.74 40.22
C TYR A 266 -31.56 -5.02 39.37
N ALA A 267 -32.60 -4.20 39.49
CA ALA A 267 -33.81 -4.33 38.69
C ALA A 267 -34.15 -3.02 37.97
N PHE A 268 -34.72 -3.11 36.77
CA PHE A 268 -35.07 -1.96 35.94
C PHE A 268 -36.49 -2.09 35.40
N ILE A 269 -37.33 -1.09 35.68
CA ILE A 269 -38.69 -0.97 35.13
C ILE A 269 -38.65 -0.05 33.93
N PHE A 270 -38.82 -0.63 32.73
CA PHE A 270 -38.90 0.11 31.47
C PHE A 270 -40.31 0.01 30.90
N THR A 271 -41.11 1.05 31.14
CA THR A 271 -42.50 1.10 30.70
C THR A 271 -42.87 2.46 30.15
N ARG A 272 -43.73 2.46 29.12
CA ARG A 272 -44.63 3.59 28.87
C ARG A 272 -45.57 3.83 30.04
N PHE A 273 -46.07 5.05 30.17
CA PHE A 273 -46.86 5.52 31.31
C PHE A 273 -48.38 5.47 31.07
N PHE A 274 -48.90 4.40 30.47
CA PHE A 274 -50.32 4.24 30.18
C PHE A 274 -51.19 4.16 31.44
N ALA A 275 -50.98 3.18 32.31
CA ALA A 275 -51.81 2.99 33.51
C ALA A 275 -51.42 3.96 34.63
N VAL A 276 -50.12 4.22 34.80
CA VAL A 276 -49.64 5.22 35.77
C VAL A 276 -50.00 6.67 35.40
N SER A 277 -50.58 6.94 34.24
CA SER A 277 -51.17 8.26 33.90
C SER A 277 -52.69 8.33 33.98
N ASP A 278 -53.35 7.27 34.47
CA ASP A 278 -54.80 7.26 34.68
C ASP A 278 -55.23 8.49 35.49
N PRO A 279 -56.32 9.16 35.11
CA PRO A 279 -56.75 10.39 35.78
C PRO A 279 -57.00 10.13 37.27
N PHE A 280 -56.72 11.13 38.10
CA PHE A 280 -57.14 11.11 39.50
C PHE A 280 -58.66 11.04 39.58
N LYS A 281 -59.18 10.46 40.66
CA LYS A 281 -60.63 10.29 40.87
C LYS A 281 -61.37 11.64 40.85
N ASP A 282 -60.73 12.70 41.34
CA ASP A 282 -61.17 14.08 41.21
C ASP A 282 -60.19 14.85 40.30
N ASN A 283 -60.70 15.51 39.26
CA ASN A 283 -59.91 16.19 38.22
C ASN A 283 -58.98 17.32 38.74
N ASN A 284 -59.06 17.68 40.03
CA ASN A 284 -58.31 18.78 40.65
C ASN A 284 -57.45 18.37 41.87
N SER A 285 -57.40 17.09 42.27
CA SER A 285 -56.62 16.67 43.45
C SER A 285 -55.34 15.93 43.06
N SER A 286 -54.18 16.43 43.48
CA SER A 286 -52.92 15.65 43.53
C SER A 286 -52.84 14.78 44.79
N ASP A 287 -54.00 14.34 45.30
CA ASP A 287 -54.10 13.54 46.53
C ASP A 287 -53.68 12.10 46.22
N LEU A 288 -52.45 11.78 46.61
CA LEU A 288 -51.86 10.45 46.42
C LEU A 288 -52.36 9.43 47.43
N GLU A 289 -52.85 9.85 48.61
CA GLU A 289 -53.27 8.90 49.65
C GLU A 289 -54.54 8.13 49.23
N HIS A 290 -55.47 8.81 48.55
CA HIS A 290 -56.69 8.22 48.01
C HIS A 290 -56.60 7.81 46.54
N ASP A 291 -55.43 7.99 45.91
CA ASP A 291 -55.23 7.60 44.52
C ASP A 291 -55.12 6.08 44.40
N ARG A 292 -56.11 5.48 43.72
CA ARG A 292 -56.16 4.03 43.50
C ARG A 292 -54.91 3.54 42.77
N THR A 293 -54.46 4.26 41.75
CA THR A 293 -53.32 3.86 40.92
C THR A 293 -52.04 3.89 41.74
N PHE A 294 -51.77 4.96 42.50
CA PHE A 294 -50.63 5.04 43.41
C PHE A 294 -50.63 3.94 44.48
N ASN A 295 -51.78 3.64 45.07
CA ASN A 295 -51.89 2.56 46.06
C ASN A 295 -51.60 1.17 45.46
N GLU A 296 -52.01 0.91 44.20
CA GLU A 296 -51.62 -0.31 43.49
C GLU A 296 -50.11 -0.33 43.18
N MET A 297 -49.54 0.80 42.73
CA MET A 297 -48.08 0.95 42.51
C MET A 297 -47.29 0.62 43.78
N LYS A 298 -47.73 1.15 44.92
CA LYS A 298 -47.15 0.87 46.24
C LYS A 298 -47.28 -0.62 46.61
N SER A 299 -48.45 -1.21 46.40
CA SER A 299 -48.70 -2.63 46.63
C SER A 299 -47.77 -3.53 45.80
N GLN A 300 -47.60 -3.24 44.50
CA GLN A 300 -46.69 -3.98 43.63
C GLN A 300 -45.23 -3.78 44.01
N LEU A 301 -44.82 -2.53 44.28
CA LEU A 301 -43.46 -2.23 44.71
C LEU A 301 -43.07 -3.00 45.96
N ASN A 302 -43.95 -3.05 46.98
CA ASN A 302 -43.72 -3.81 48.21
C ASN A 302 -43.54 -5.32 47.98
N LYS A 303 -44.07 -5.87 46.88
CA LYS A 303 -43.85 -7.27 46.49
C LYS A 303 -42.53 -7.47 45.75
N PHE A 304 -42.04 -6.46 45.03
CA PHE A 304 -40.75 -6.53 44.31
C PHE A 304 -39.54 -6.33 45.22
N LEU A 305 -39.59 -5.35 46.13
CA LEU A 305 -38.44 -4.91 46.93
C LEU A 305 -37.75 -6.02 47.74
N PRO A 306 -38.45 -6.99 48.37
CA PRO A 306 -37.79 -8.06 49.13
C PRO A 306 -36.88 -8.95 48.28
N ASN A 307 -37.16 -9.03 46.97
CA ASN A 307 -36.45 -9.90 46.03
C ASN A 307 -35.29 -9.20 45.31
N ILE A 308 -35.10 -7.89 45.50
CA ILE A 308 -34.02 -7.11 44.88
C ILE A 308 -32.93 -6.84 45.92
N LYS A 309 -31.69 -7.24 45.61
CA LYS A 309 -30.59 -7.18 46.59
C LYS A 309 -30.03 -5.77 46.79
N LYS A 310 -29.82 -5.00 45.71
CA LYS A 310 -29.17 -3.69 45.75
C LYS A 310 -30.15 -2.55 45.44
N LYS A 311 -30.51 -2.34 44.17
CA LYS A 311 -31.28 -1.15 43.75
C LYS A 311 -32.30 -1.44 42.65
N LEU A 312 -33.43 -0.74 42.70
CA LEU A 312 -34.48 -0.72 41.68
C LEU A 312 -34.47 0.61 40.93
N TYR A 313 -34.35 0.57 39.61
CA TYR A 313 -34.43 1.73 38.75
C TYR A 313 -35.78 1.78 38.04
N ILE A 314 -36.42 2.95 37.99
CA ILE A 314 -37.73 3.15 37.36
C ILE A 314 -37.60 4.23 36.28
N LEU A 315 -37.94 3.90 35.04
CA LEU A 315 -38.01 4.90 33.97
C LEU A 315 -39.15 5.89 34.26
N ASP A 316 -38.81 7.17 34.39
CA ASP A 316 -39.81 8.19 34.66
C ASP A 316 -40.64 8.55 33.41
N SER A 317 -41.80 9.15 33.61
CA SER A 317 -42.74 9.49 32.54
C SER A 317 -42.28 10.74 31.77
N PHE A 318 -42.31 10.68 30.44
CA PHE A 318 -41.93 11.80 29.55
C PHE A 318 -42.91 11.93 28.36
N PRO A 319 -43.07 13.10 27.73
CA PRO A 319 -44.10 13.32 26.72
C PRO A 319 -43.92 12.45 25.47
N ARG A 320 -45.05 12.07 24.85
CA ARG A 320 -45.06 11.24 23.63
C ARG A 320 -44.94 12.11 22.38
N ALA A 321 -44.53 11.48 21.28
CA ALA A 321 -44.53 12.10 19.97
C ALA A 321 -45.85 11.84 19.22
N ASN A 322 -46.21 12.76 18.33
CA ASN A 322 -47.32 12.58 17.40
C ASN A 322 -46.88 11.70 16.21
N ALA A 323 -47.15 10.41 16.34
CA ALA A 323 -46.76 9.33 15.44
C ALA A 323 -46.93 9.62 13.93
N GLY A 324 -48.01 10.30 13.54
CA GLY A 324 -48.35 10.58 12.14
C GLY A 324 -47.44 11.61 11.45
N TYR A 325 -46.59 12.30 12.20
CA TYR A 325 -45.71 13.35 11.68
C TYR A 325 -44.24 12.93 11.64
N ILE A 326 -43.87 11.84 12.32
CA ILE A 326 -42.48 11.34 12.41
C ILE A 326 -41.87 11.06 11.03
N SER A 327 -42.63 10.45 10.10
CA SER A 327 -42.13 10.10 8.77
C SER A 327 -41.84 11.31 7.87
N ARG A 328 -42.36 12.50 8.21
CA ARG A 328 -42.21 13.72 7.42
C ARG A 328 -41.08 14.62 7.90
N VAL A 329 -40.49 14.36 9.07
CA VAL A 329 -39.51 15.24 9.72
C VAL A 329 -38.36 15.63 8.79
N ALA A 330 -37.67 14.65 8.19
CA ALA A 330 -36.52 14.92 7.32
C ALA A 330 -36.93 15.63 6.01
N ALA A 331 -38.11 15.30 5.47
CA ALA A 331 -38.64 15.94 4.26
C ALA A 331 -39.08 17.40 4.52
N ASP A 332 -39.75 17.66 5.64
CA ASP A 332 -40.16 18.99 6.07
C ASP A 332 -38.93 19.90 6.29
N LEU A 333 -37.87 19.39 6.92
CA LEU A 333 -36.60 20.12 7.08
C LEU A 333 -35.92 20.40 5.74
N LYS A 334 -35.86 19.40 4.85
CA LYS A 334 -35.30 19.56 3.50
C LYS A 334 -36.04 20.64 2.69
N ASN A 335 -37.35 20.76 2.90
CA ASN A 335 -38.21 21.77 2.28
C ASN A 335 -38.17 23.15 2.98
N GLY A 336 -37.27 23.34 3.96
CA GLY A 336 -37.03 24.62 4.60
C GLY A 336 -37.99 24.97 5.75
N LYS A 337 -38.79 24.02 6.24
CA LYS A 337 -39.64 24.25 7.42
C LYS A 337 -38.77 24.33 8.67
N LYS A 338 -39.07 25.29 9.54
CA LYS A 338 -38.28 25.54 10.76
C LYS A 338 -38.43 24.42 11.79
N ILE A 339 -37.36 24.17 12.54
CA ILE A 339 -37.31 23.12 13.58
C ILE A 339 -38.40 23.35 14.63
N GLU A 340 -38.67 24.61 15.01
CA GLU A 340 -39.66 24.95 16.02
C GLU A 340 -41.08 24.54 15.60
N ASP A 341 -41.43 24.74 14.33
CA ASP A 341 -42.75 24.42 13.80
C ASP A 341 -42.97 22.90 13.71
N ILE A 342 -41.93 22.16 13.34
CA ILE A 342 -41.94 20.70 13.31
C ILE A 342 -42.05 20.14 14.74
N SER A 343 -41.26 20.65 15.67
CA SER A 343 -41.28 20.23 17.08
C SER A 343 -42.63 20.47 17.76
N LYS A 344 -43.28 21.61 17.51
CA LYS A 344 -44.65 21.88 17.99
C LYS A 344 -45.67 20.87 17.46
N THR A 345 -45.53 20.49 16.18
CA THR A 345 -46.43 19.52 15.54
C THR A 345 -46.24 18.11 16.09
N LEU A 346 -45.01 17.77 16.50
CA LEU A 346 -44.66 16.48 17.07
C LEU A 346 -44.99 16.34 18.56
N LEU A 347 -45.09 17.43 19.32
CA LEU A 347 -45.37 17.36 20.75
C LEU A 347 -46.80 16.87 21.02
N ARG A 348 -46.93 15.81 21.82
CA ARG A 348 -48.20 15.31 22.34
C ARG A 348 -48.18 15.30 23.88
N PRO A 349 -48.71 16.33 24.56
CA PRO A 349 -48.51 16.57 26.00
C PRO A 349 -49.38 15.68 26.93
N ASP A 350 -49.72 14.45 26.54
CA ASP A 350 -50.80 13.73 27.18
C ASP A 350 -50.36 12.97 28.45
N GLY A 351 -50.59 13.54 29.64
CA GLY A 351 -50.77 12.81 30.91
C GLY A 351 -49.51 12.30 31.62
N TYR A 352 -48.32 12.55 31.07
CA TYR A 352 -47.05 12.08 31.63
C TYR A 352 -46.74 12.72 33.00
N GLU A 353 -47.18 13.96 33.24
CA GLU A 353 -46.97 14.69 34.48
C GLU A 353 -47.58 13.95 35.69
N ARG A 354 -48.75 13.32 35.50
CA ARG A 354 -49.38 12.50 36.55
C ARG A 354 -48.54 11.27 36.89
N GLY A 355 -47.95 10.64 35.87
CA GLY A 355 -47.01 9.53 36.05
C GLY A 355 -45.76 9.98 36.81
N ARG A 356 -45.22 11.15 36.50
CA ARG A 356 -44.07 11.74 37.22
C ARG A 356 -44.36 11.99 38.70
N ILE A 357 -45.51 12.58 39.01
CA ILE A 357 -45.94 12.82 40.40
C ILE A 357 -45.99 11.51 41.19
N ARG A 358 -46.59 10.46 40.59
CA ARG A 358 -46.69 9.13 41.20
C ARG A 358 -45.33 8.46 41.36
N HIS A 359 -44.46 8.48 40.35
CA HIS A 359 -43.11 7.92 40.44
C HIS A 359 -42.23 8.62 41.47
N ALA A 360 -42.26 9.95 41.53
CA ALA A 360 -41.50 10.73 42.50
C ALA A 360 -41.93 10.40 43.95
N ALA A 361 -43.25 10.31 44.19
CA ALA A 361 -43.76 9.89 45.49
C ALA A 361 -43.40 8.43 45.82
N LEU A 362 -43.46 7.53 44.83
CA LEU A 362 -43.15 6.12 44.99
C LEU A 362 -41.67 5.90 45.36
N VAL A 363 -40.74 6.60 44.70
CA VAL A 363 -39.29 6.52 45.02
C VAL A 363 -38.98 7.08 46.39
N LYS A 364 -39.70 8.12 46.83
CA LYS A 364 -39.58 8.65 48.20
C LYS A 364 -39.95 7.60 49.25
N GLU A 365 -40.91 6.72 48.97
CA GLU A 365 -41.30 5.64 49.90
C GLU A 365 -40.27 4.51 50.00
N CYS A 366 -39.55 4.18 48.93
CA CYS A 366 -38.52 3.14 48.98
C CYS A 366 -37.09 3.65 49.28
N GLY A 367 -36.91 4.96 49.43
CA GLY A 367 -35.66 5.59 49.84
C GLY A 367 -34.49 5.20 48.95
N ASP A 368 -33.33 4.95 49.55
CA ASP A 368 -32.07 4.62 48.84
C ASP A 368 -32.14 3.33 48.01
N LYS A 369 -33.20 2.52 48.18
CA LYS A 369 -33.39 1.28 47.42
C LYS A 369 -33.92 1.53 46.00
N CYS A 370 -34.43 2.73 45.70
CA CYS A 370 -34.95 3.07 44.37
C CYS A 370 -34.27 4.30 43.76
N GLU A 371 -34.32 4.39 42.44
CA GLU A 371 -33.84 5.55 41.69
C GLU A 371 -34.67 5.76 40.42
N LEU A 372 -34.91 7.02 40.04
CA LEU A 372 -35.57 7.37 38.78
C LEU A 372 -34.55 7.53 37.66
N ILE A 373 -34.87 6.98 36.49
CA ILE A 373 -34.19 7.28 35.24
C ILE A 373 -35.00 8.37 34.54
N ASP A 374 -34.49 9.60 34.51
CA ASP A 374 -35.17 10.74 33.90
C ASP A 374 -34.64 11.03 32.49
N TYR A 375 -35.45 10.73 31.47
CA TYR A 375 -35.15 11.05 30.07
C TYR A 375 -35.62 12.45 29.67
N LEU A 376 -36.42 13.13 30.49
CA LEU A 376 -37.00 14.43 30.13
C LEU A 376 -35.94 15.48 29.74
N PRO A 377 -34.80 15.61 30.45
CA PRO A 377 -33.75 16.56 30.10
C PRO A 377 -33.13 16.30 28.71
N LEU A 378 -33.10 15.05 28.24
CA LEU A 378 -32.51 14.68 26.95
C LEU A 378 -33.30 15.24 25.76
N PHE A 379 -34.62 15.38 25.92
CA PHE A 379 -35.49 15.90 24.88
C PHE A 379 -35.70 17.40 24.98
N TRP A 380 -35.26 18.04 26.06
CA TRP A 380 -35.42 19.47 26.26
C TRP A 380 -34.24 20.26 25.68
N LYS A 381 -34.51 21.19 24.76
CA LYS A 381 -33.47 22.07 24.21
C LYS A 381 -33.60 23.48 24.76
N ASN A 382 -32.63 23.90 25.58
CA ASN A 382 -32.60 25.22 26.21
C ASN A 382 -32.60 26.37 25.20
N SER A 383 -31.97 26.21 24.04
CA SER A 383 -31.90 27.28 23.03
C SER A 383 -33.26 27.61 22.40
N THR A 384 -34.18 26.64 22.34
CA THR A 384 -35.52 26.81 21.74
C THR A 384 -36.64 26.78 22.77
N ASN A 385 -36.32 26.49 24.04
CA ASN A 385 -37.27 26.35 25.15
C ASN A 385 -38.44 25.39 24.84
N MET A 386 -38.15 24.28 24.15
CA MET A 386 -39.15 23.29 23.71
C MET A 386 -38.57 21.87 23.66
N TYR A 387 -39.46 20.87 23.68
CA TYR A 387 -39.10 19.47 23.40
C TYR A 387 -38.75 19.25 21.93
N GLN A 388 -37.65 18.56 21.68
CA GLN A 388 -37.16 18.23 20.35
C GLN A 388 -37.05 16.70 20.18
N TYR A 389 -37.78 16.16 19.21
CA TYR A 389 -37.93 14.72 18.94
C TYR A 389 -37.09 14.21 17.75
N PHE A 390 -36.16 15.03 17.26
CA PHE A 390 -35.30 14.75 16.12
C PHE A 390 -34.06 15.65 16.13
N ASP A 391 -32.96 15.25 15.52
CA ASP A 391 -31.74 16.09 15.44
C ASP A 391 -31.82 17.15 14.32
N GLU A 392 -30.84 18.05 14.24
CA GLU A 392 -30.81 19.14 13.23
C GLU A 392 -30.70 18.61 11.77
N ARG A 393 -30.37 17.34 11.59
CA ARG A 393 -30.26 16.65 10.29
C ARG A 393 -31.52 15.85 9.96
N GLY A 394 -32.52 15.88 10.82
CA GLY A 394 -33.82 15.24 10.62
C GLY A 394 -33.91 13.78 11.02
N PHE A 395 -32.93 13.24 11.75
CA PHE A 395 -33.04 11.89 12.33
C PHE A 395 -33.98 11.91 13.52
N SER A 396 -35.07 11.16 13.47
CA SER A 396 -36.06 11.15 14.55
C SER A 396 -35.64 10.25 15.70
N TYR A 397 -35.86 10.71 16.93
CA TYR A 397 -35.65 9.95 18.16
C TYR A 397 -36.78 8.96 18.46
N PHE A 398 -37.90 9.05 17.72
CA PHE A 398 -39.07 8.20 17.93
C PHE A 398 -39.48 7.50 16.63
N THR A 399 -40.11 6.35 16.77
CA THR A 399 -40.80 5.65 15.69
C THR A 399 -42.31 5.92 15.76
N SER A 400 -43.03 5.71 14.66
CA SER A 400 -44.49 5.88 14.56
C SER A 400 -45.27 5.08 15.61
N PRO A 401 -44.85 3.87 16.06
CA PRO A 401 -45.46 3.19 17.21
C PRO A 401 -45.24 3.85 18.60
N ASN A 402 -44.57 5.01 18.67
CA ASN A 402 -44.13 5.67 19.91
C ASN A 402 -43.17 4.80 20.74
N HIS A 403 -42.18 4.20 20.09
CA HIS A 403 -40.96 3.71 20.75
C HIS A 403 -39.82 4.67 20.46
N LEU A 404 -38.75 4.60 21.26
CA LEU A 404 -37.52 5.29 20.88
C LEU A 404 -36.94 4.58 19.66
N SER A 405 -36.59 5.37 18.65
CA SER A 405 -35.76 4.88 17.55
C SER A 405 -34.38 4.51 18.12
N ALA A 406 -33.60 3.76 17.34
CA ALA A 406 -32.24 3.49 17.72
C ALA A 406 -31.44 4.79 17.98
N HIS A 407 -31.73 5.87 17.23
CA HIS A 407 -31.11 7.19 17.42
C HIS A 407 -31.53 7.84 18.74
N GLY A 408 -32.80 7.67 19.15
CA GLY A 408 -33.29 8.15 20.44
C GLY A 408 -32.63 7.46 21.64
N ILE A 409 -32.34 6.16 21.54
CA ILE A 409 -31.66 5.39 22.61
C ILE A 409 -30.16 5.77 22.71
N GLU A 410 -29.58 6.25 21.62
CA GLU A 410 -28.18 6.69 21.57
C GLU A 410 -27.94 8.08 22.19
N LEU A 411 -28.99 8.90 22.42
CA LEU A 411 -28.88 10.18 23.15
C LEU A 411 -28.31 10.02 24.57
N ARG A 412 -28.32 8.79 25.10
CA ARG A 412 -27.79 8.41 26.41
C ARG A 412 -26.29 8.64 26.58
N GLU A 413 -25.50 8.72 25.50
CA GLU A 413 -24.05 8.92 25.60
C GLU A 413 -23.76 10.16 26.46
N THR A 414 -24.57 11.21 26.34
CA THR A 414 -24.50 12.43 27.15
C THR A 414 -24.66 12.23 28.66
N LEU A 415 -25.36 11.17 29.12
CA LEU A 415 -25.51 10.83 30.55
C LEU A 415 -24.34 9.98 31.08
N LEU A 416 -23.63 9.26 30.20
CA LEU A 416 -22.49 8.40 30.57
C LEU A 416 -21.12 9.06 30.29
N THR A 417 -21.05 10.08 29.43
CA THR A 417 -19.81 10.78 29.04
C THR A 417 -19.47 11.99 29.91
N MET A 418 -20.19 12.26 31.01
CA MET A 418 -19.72 13.24 32.01
C MET A 418 -18.50 12.74 32.81
N SER A 419 -17.89 11.61 32.44
CA SER A 419 -16.65 11.10 33.03
C SER A 419 -15.70 10.43 32.01
N SER A 420 -15.09 11.20 31.09
CA SER A 420 -13.67 11.08 30.70
C SER A 420 -13.27 12.14 29.65
N SER A 421 -12.41 13.11 29.97
CA SER A 421 -11.90 14.10 29.01
C SER A 421 -10.73 13.54 28.17
N LYS A 422 -10.71 13.85 26.86
CA LYS A 422 -9.59 13.52 25.94
C LYS A 422 -8.52 14.61 26.07
N ARG A 423 -7.26 14.22 26.30
CA ARG A 423 -6.07 15.12 26.34
C ARG A 423 -5.77 15.72 24.95
N LEU A 424 -6.30 16.91 24.67
CA LEU A 424 -6.13 17.62 23.38
C LEU A 424 -4.74 18.24 23.21
N ASP A 425 -4.10 18.61 24.32
CA ASP A 425 -2.74 19.14 24.40
C ASP A 425 -1.70 18.24 23.72
N LEU A 426 -1.80 16.92 23.89
CA LEU A 426 -0.90 15.96 23.26
C LEU A 426 -1.02 15.96 21.72
N GLN A 427 -2.21 16.25 21.18
CA GLN A 427 -2.37 16.41 19.72
C GLN A 427 -1.77 17.73 19.24
N GLY A 428 -1.88 18.80 20.04
CA GLY A 428 -1.23 20.07 19.74
C GLY A 428 0.29 19.94 19.55
N ILE A 429 0.95 19.20 20.45
CA ILE A 429 2.41 18.95 20.37
C ILE A 429 2.75 18.15 19.10
N ARG A 430 1.92 17.16 18.70
CA ARG A 430 2.11 16.43 17.44
C ARG A 430 1.97 17.33 16.22
N GLY A 431 1.02 18.27 16.25
CA GLY A 431 0.84 19.28 15.20
C GLY A 431 2.08 20.17 15.06
N PHE A 432 2.64 20.64 16.17
CA PHE A 432 3.88 21.42 16.17
C PHE A 432 5.08 20.62 15.61
N ALA A 433 5.20 19.35 16.00
CA ALA A 433 6.27 18.47 15.54
C ALA A 433 6.24 18.23 14.02
N ILE A 434 5.06 17.92 13.45
CA ILE A 434 4.95 17.68 11.99
C ILE A 434 5.21 18.95 11.18
N ILE A 435 4.73 20.10 11.65
CA ILE A 435 4.97 21.39 10.98
C ILE A 435 6.47 21.68 10.93
N SER A 436 7.20 21.45 12.03
CA SER A 436 8.65 21.64 12.10
C SER A 436 9.39 20.79 11.06
N VAL A 437 9.00 19.52 10.89
CA VAL A 437 9.60 18.61 9.89
C VAL A 437 9.31 19.07 8.46
N LEU A 438 8.08 19.48 8.16
CA LEU A 438 7.72 19.95 6.82
C LEU A 438 8.47 21.22 6.43
N LEU A 439 8.56 22.17 7.37
CA LEU A 439 9.30 23.42 7.14
C LEU A 439 10.79 23.14 6.89
N PHE A 440 11.39 22.19 7.59
CA PHE A 440 12.77 21.78 7.32
C PHE A 440 12.96 21.19 5.92
N HIS A 441 12.05 20.34 5.43
CA HIS A 441 12.20 19.74 4.09
C HIS A 441 11.94 20.73 2.94
N PHE A 442 10.86 21.52 3.04
CA PHE A 442 10.46 22.45 1.97
C PHE A 442 11.20 23.80 2.04
N PHE A 443 11.64 24.23 3.22
CA PHE A 443 12.31 25.52 3.46
C PHE A 443 13.55 25.38 4.38
N PRO A 444 14.54 24.53 4.00
CA PRO A 444 15.69 24.20 4.85
C PRO A 444 16.57 25.39 5.21
N ASN A 445 16.58 26.45 4.41
CA ASN A 445 17.38 27.65 4.68
C ASN A 445 16.75 28.55 5.75
N GLN A 446 15.43 28.46 5.95
CA GLN A 446 14.69 29.23 6.93
C GLN A 446 14.48 28.45 8.23
N PHE A 447 14.42 27.12 8.15
CA PHE A 447 14.15 26.22 9.28
C PHE A 447 15.17 25.07 9.33
N PRO A 448 16.49 25.34 9.39
CA PRO A 448 17.53 24.32 9.31
C PRO A 448 17.50 23.32 10.47
N ASN A 449 16.92 23.71 11.61
CA ASN A 449 16.81 22.88 12.81
C ASN A 449 15.45 22.17 12.94
N GLY A 450 14.57 22.24 11.93
CA GLY A 450 13.23 21.61 11.98
C GLY A 450 13.23 20.07 12.00
N TYR A 451 14.37 19.43 11.72
CA TYR A 451 14.56 17.98 11.90
C TYR A 451 14.30 17.51 13.35
N LEU A 452 14.45 18.42 14.33
CA LEU A 452 14.19 18.17 15.76
C LEU A 452 12.71 17.80 16.04
N GLY A 453 11.78 18.08 15.12
CA GLY A 453 10.39 17.65 15.24
C GLY A 453 10.24 16.12 15.32
N VAL A 454 11.13 15.36 14.67
CA VAL A 454 11.15 13.88 14.78
C VAL A 454 11.49 13.43 16.20
N ASP A 455 12.39 14.15 16.87
CA ASP A 455 12.78 13.84 18.25
C ASP A 455 11.59 14.02 19.22
N GLN A 456 10.69 14.98 18.95
CA GLN A 456 9.44 15.14 19.72
C GLN A 456 8.48 13.97 19.52
N PHE A 457 8.38 13.43 18.29
CA PHE A 457 7.58 12.25 18.03
C PHE A 457 8.07 11.04 18.83
N PHE A 458 9.38 10.90 19.05
CA PHE A 458 9.92 9.84 19.90
C PHE A 458 9.54 10.02 21.38
N VAL A 459 9.59 11.26 21.92
CA VAL A 459 9.12 11.55 23.29
C VAL A 459 7.63 11.23 23.44
N LEU A 460 6.80 11.72 22.52
CA LEU A 460 5.36 11.47 22.53
C LEU A 460 5.03 9.98 22.42
N SER A 461 5.78 9.25 21.59
CA SER A 461 5.63 7.80 21.45
C SER A 461 5.93 7.08 22.76
N GLY A 462 7.01 7.45 23.45
CA GLY A 462 7.35 6.90 24.76
C GLY A 462 6.24 7.11 25.81
N PHE A 463 5.73 8.34 25.92
CA PHE A 463 4.64 8.67 26.83
C PHE A 463 3.38 7.86 26.54
N LEU A 464 2.94 7.83 25.27
CA LEU A 464 1.73 7.11 24.85
C LEU A 464 1.87 5.60 25.04
N MET A 465 3.05 5.02 24.76
CA MET A 465 3.28 3.58 24.98
C MET A 465 3.23 3.24 26.47
N CYS A 466 3.87 4.03 27.32
CA CYS A 466 3.84 3.82 28.77
C CYS A 466 2.40 3.91 29.31
N MET A 467 1.65 4.92 28.88
CA MET A 467 0.24 5.09 29.24
C MET A 467 -0.60 3.88 28.79
N LEU A 468 -0.41 3.39 27.56
CA LEU A 468 -1.16 2.25 27.03
C LEU A 468 -0.85 0.95 27.77
N LEU A 469 0.42 0.73 28.14
CA LEU A 469 0.86 -0.47 28.87
C LEU A 469 0.37 -0.46 30.33
N THR A 470 0.42 0.71 30.98
CA THR A 470 -0.09 0.92 32.36
C THR A 470 -1.58 0.60 32.44
N LYS A 471 -2.39 0.99 31.44
CA LYS A 471 -3.82 0.64 31.39
C LYS A 471 -4.11 -0.87 31.33
N THR A 472 -3.11 -1.68 31.02
CA THR A 472 -3.24 -3.15 30.92
C THR A 472 -2.41 -3.89 31.95
N GLU A 473 -1.81 -3.20 32.92
CA GLU A 473 -0.81 -3.77 33.83
C GLU A 473 -1.33 -4.90 34.71
N ASN A 474 -2.63 -4.92 34.99
CA ASN A 474 -3.30 -5.96 35.79
C ASN A 474 -3.66 -7.22 34.99
N LEU A 475 -3.36 -7.27 33.69
CA LEU A 475 -3.63 -8.42 32.83
C LEU A 475 -2.43 -9.38 32.78
N SER A 476 -2.66 -10.61 32.29
CA SER A 476 -1.56 -11.54 32.03
C SER A 476 -0.55 -10.95 31.02
N ILE A 477 0.73 -11.31 31.15
CA ILE A 477 1.81 -10.87 30.24
C ILE A 477 1.42 -11.10 28.77
N PHE A 478 0.85 -12.27 28.46
CA PHE A 478 0.41 -12.60 27.11
C PHE A 478 -0.70 -11.66 26.59
N SER A 479 -1.65 -11.31 27.45
CA SER A 479 -2.71 -10.35 27.13
C SER A 479 -2.15 -8.94 26.91
N ILE A 480 -1.21 -8.49 27.75
CA ILE A 480 -0.53 -7.19 27.60
C ILE A 480 0.13 -7.10 26.23
N LEU A 481 0.96 -8.10 25.88
CA LEU A 481 1.67 -8.13 24.60
C LEU A 481 0.70 -8.16 23.40
N THR A 482 -0.32 -9.02 23.46
CA THR A 482 -1.29 -9.19 22.36
C THR A 482 -2.10 -7.92 22.14
N ILE A 483 -2.60 -7.29 23.21
CA ILE A 483 -3.37 -6.04 23.12
C ILE A 483 -2.49 -4.90 22.64
N PHE A 484 -1.26 -4.80 23.13
CA PHE A 484 -0.31 -3.76 22.73
C PHE A 484 0.02 -3.84 21.24
N TYR A 485 0.55 -4.98 20.76
CA TYR A 485 0.99 -5.11 19.37
C TYR A 485 -0.18 -5.05 18.38
N SER A 486 -1.34 -5.64 18.71
CA SER A 486 -2.51 -5.57 17.82
C SER A 486 -2.99 -4.13 17.61
N ARG A 487 -2.99 -3.31 18.68
CA ARG A 487 -3.34 -1.87 18.58
C ARG A 487 -2.32 -1.09 17.76
N ARG A 488 -1.02 -1.40 17.89
CA ARG A 488 0.04 -0.73 17.13
C ARG A 488 0.01 -1.10 15.65
N PHE A 489 -0.09 -2.39 15.33
CA PHE A 489 -0.17 -2.86 13.96
C PHE A 489 -1.42 -2.36 13.25
N LYS A 490 -2.58 -2.38 13.92
CA LYS A 490 -3.82 -1.81 13.36
C LYS A 490 -3.68 -0.31 13.06
N ARG A 491 -2.87 0.43 13.83
CA ARG A 491 -2.70 1.88 13.65
C ARG A 491 -1.70 2.26 12.56
N ILE A 492 -0.65 1.47 12.35
CA ILE A 492 0.50 1.86 11.54
C ILE A 492 0.51 1.16 10.18
N LEU A 493 0.40 -0.17 10.17
CA LEU A 493 0.69 -0.97 8.96
C LEU A 493 -0.22 -0.67 7.75
N PRO A 494 -1.55 -0.50 7.87
CA PRO A 494 -2.41 -0.34 6.70
C PRO A 494 -2.06 0.87 5.85
N LEU A 495 -1.94 2.06 6.47
CA LEU A 495 -1.59 3.28 5.74
C LEU A 495 -0.14 3.23 5.25
N TYR A 496 0.79 2.73 6.08
CA TYR A 496 2.19 2.61 5.69
C TYR A 496 2.36 1.78 4.41
N LEU A 497 1.76 0.59 4.37
CA LEU A 497 1.83 -0.31 3.22
C LEU A 497 1.11 0.25 1.99
N LEU A 498 -0.01 0.97 2.18
CA LEU A 498 -0.70 1.64 1.08
C LEU A 498 0.16 2.73 0.45
N ILE A 499 0.82 3.57 1.26
CA ILE A 499 1.68 4.64 0.74
C ILE A 499 2.89 4.03 0.01
N ILE A 500 3.52 2.98 0.54
CA ILE A 500 4.60 2.28 -0.19
C ILE A 500 4.09 1.76 -1.54
N PHE A 501 2.90 1.15 -1.55
CA PHE A 501 2.31 0.61 -2.78
C PHE A 501 2.09 1.69 -3.83
N ILE A 502 1.49 2.81 -3.44
CA ILE A 502 1.23 3.95 -4.34
C ILE A 502 2.54 4.59 -4.80
N THR A 503 3.53 4.75 -3.91
CA THR A 503 4.85 5.28 -4.28
C THR A 503 5.56 4.36 -5.26
N MET A 504 5.45 3.04 -5.11
CA MET A 504 6.00 2.09 -6.07
C MET A 504 5.27 2.14 -7.43
N ILE A 505 3.94 2.29 -7.45
CA ILE A 505 3.20 2.51 -8.72
C ILE A 505 3.67 3.80 -9.39
N ALA A 506 3.81 4.88 -8.62
CA ALA A 506 4.29 6.16 -9.12
C ALA A 506 5.73 6.03 -9.67
N LEU A 507 6.60 5.30 -8.98
CA LEU A 507 7.98 5.02 -9.41
C LEU A 507 8.01 4.39 -10.81
N TYR A 508 7.18 3.39 -11.08
CA TYR A 508 7.13 2.74 -12.41
C TYR A 508 6.41 3.57 -13.48
N SER A 509 5.54 4.51 -13.09
CA SER A 509 4.65 5.21 -14.04
C SER A 509 5.08 6.64 -14.36
N ILE A 510 5.80 7.29 -13.44
CA ILE A 510 6.09 8.73 -13.48
C ILE A 510 7.60 8.99 -13.49
N TYR A 511 8.40 8.17 -12.79
CA TYR A 511 9.83 8.42 -12.62
C TYR A 511 10.67 7.79 -13.72
N PRO A 512 11.88 8.33 -14.02
CA PRO A 512 12.80 7.73 -14.96
C PRO A 512 13.23 6.32 -14.54
N SER A 513 13.47 5.45 -15.53
CA SER A 513 13.95 4.07 -15.33
C SER A 513 15.19 3.96 -14.44
N THR A 514 16.09 4.95 -14.50
CA THR A 514 17.29 5.06 -13.65
C THR A 514 16.99 5.12 -12.15
N SER A 515 15.80 5.60 -11.76
CA SER A 515 15.41 5.72 -10.35
C SER A 515 14.87 4.41 -9.77
N ILE A 516 14.51 3.44 -10.62
CA ILE A 516 13.78 2.23 -10.21
C ILE A 516 14.64 1.35 -9.29
N LEU A 517 15.87 1.01 -9.70
CA LEU A 517 16.71 0.05 -8.97
C LEU A 517 17.06 0.53 -7.55
N LEU A 518 17.44 1.81 -7.42
CA LEU A 518 17.72 2.43 -6.12
C LEU A 518 16.49 2.35 -5.21
N ASN A 519 15.32 2.76 -5.73
CA ASN A 519 14.09 2.84 -4.96
C ASN A 519 13.47 1.47 -4.67
N GLN A 520 13.68 0.44 -5.50
CA GLN A 520 13.30 -0.94 -5.20
C GLN A 520 14.06 -1.48 -3.98
N SER A 521 15.37 -1.23 -3.91
CA SER A 521 16.20 -1.62 -2.77
C SER A 521 15.74 -0.90 -1.50
N SER A 522 15.47 0.40 -1.58
CA SER A 522 14.97 1.19 -0.45
C SER A 522 13.54 0.81 -0.04
N ALA A 523 12.65 0.48 -0.99
CA ALA A 523 11.31 -0.02 -0.72
C ALA A 523 11.35 -1.36 0.02
N ASN A 524 12.24 -2.28 -0.37
CA ASN A 524 12.44 -3.55 0.35
C ASN A 524 12.84 -3.32 1.81
N LYS A 525 13.73 -2.36 2.07
CA LYS A 525 14.10 -1.99 3.45
C LYS A 525 12.94 -1.34 4.20
N ALA A 526 12.18 -0.47 3.55
CA ALA A 526 10.99 0.15 4.13
C ALA A 526 9.94 -0.90 4.53
N LEU A 527 9.64 -1.87 3.65
CA LEU A 527 8.68 -2.96 3.92
C LEU A 527 9.04 -3.79 5.15
N LEU A 528 10.33 -3.93 5.44
CA LEU A 528 10.84 -4.71 6.57
C LEU A 528 11.16 -3.85 7.81
N PHE A 529 10.88 -2.54 7.79
CA PHE A 529 11.30 -1.59 8.83
C PHE A 529 12.82 -1.62 9.11
N LEU A 530 13.61 -1.68 8.04
CA LEU A 530 15.08 -1.72 8.04
C LEU A 530 15.71 -0.53 7.33
N SER A 531 14.95 0.52 7.03
CA SER A 531 15.46 1.72 6.33
C SER A 531 16.39 2.58 7.19
N ASN A 532 16.48 2.32 8.50
CA ASN A 532 17.47 2.91 9.38
C ASN A 532 18.84 2.19 9.36
N ARG A 533 19.07 1.15 8.54
CA ARG A 533 20.41 0.53 8.41
C ARG A 533 21.23 1.21 7.32
N ALA A 534 22.49 1.51 7.64
CA ALA A 534 23.49 2.04 6.71
C ALA A 534 23.55 1.24 5.40
N GLN A 535 23.63 1.92 4.26
CA GLN A 535 24.32 1.35 3.10
C GLN A 535 25.82 1.33 3.43
N THR A 536 26.50 0.25 3.08
CA THR A 536 27.94 0.10 3.27
C THR A 536 28.69 1.10 2.37
N GLY A 537 28.95 2.30 2.89
CA GLY A 537 29.72 3.38 2.23
C GLY A 537 29.63 4.71 3.00
N ASP A 538 30.63 5.59 2.81
CA ASP A 538 30.71 6.94 3.37
C ASP A 538 29.73 7.90 2.68
N GLU A 539 28.43 7.74 2.91
CA GLU A 539 27.41 8.63 2.34
C GLU A 539 26.77 9.50 3.41
N ASP A 540 26.99 10.81 3.32
CA ASP A 540 26.40 11.82 4.21
C ASP A 540 24.87 11.85 4.06
N TYR A 541 24.17 11.45 5.12
CA TYR A 541 22.71 11.38 5.17
C TYR A 541 22.03 12.73 4.91
N TYR A 542 22.62 13.84 5.36
CA TYR A 542 22.08 15.18 5.09
C TYR A 542 22.17 15.51 3.59
N LYS A 543 23.21 15.01 2.92
CA LYS A 543 23.36 15.08 1.46
C LYS A 543 22.35 14.20 0.72
N LYS A 544 21.90 13.07 1.29
CA LYS A 544 20.79 12.27 0.71
C LYS A 544 19.42 12.93 0.90
N LEU A 545 19.19 13.58 2.05
CA LEU A 545 17.98 14.37 2.29
C LEU A 545 17.90 15.57 1.34
N SER A 546 19.03 16.24 1.11
CA SER A 546 19.12 17.30 0.09
C SER A 546 19.13 16.71 -1.33
N VAL A 547 19.58 15.47 -1.49
CA VAL A 547 19.48 14.58 -2.66
C VAL A 547 18.07 14.51 -3.26
N ALA A 548 17.20 13.95 -2.40
CA ALA A 548 15.83 13.50 -2.65
C ALA A 548 15.67 12.53 -3.85
N MET A 549 16.70 11.76 -4.22
CA MET A 549 16.60 10.70 -5.24
C MET A 549 15.93 9.42 -4.72
N ASP A 550 15.96 9.18 -3.40
CA ASP A 550 15.33 8.02 -2.75
C ASP A 550 14.01 8.42 -2.08
N LEU A 551 12.91 7.87 -2.61
CA LEU A 551 11.52 8.11 -2.24
C LEU A 551 11.14 7.52 -0.86
N PHE A 552 11.96 6.64 -0.31
CA PHE A 552 11.70 5.96 0.96
C PHE A 552 12.62 6.40 2.10
N THR A 553 13.51 7.37 1.85
CA THR A 553 14.50 7.86 2.84
C THR A 553 13.85 8.20 4.18
N HIS A 554 12.75 8.97 4.18
CA HIS A 554 12.03 9.40 5.40
C HIS A 554 11.53 8.26 6.31
N THR A 555 11.43 7.03 5.81
CA THR A 555 10.92 5.89 6.59
C THR A 555 11.88 5.40 7.69
N TRP A 556 13.12 5.92 7.74
CA TRP A 556 14.12 5.57 8.75
C TRP A 556 13.62 5.80 10.18
N SER A 557 12.92 6.92 10.42
CA SER A 557 12.43 7.32 11.75
C SER A 557 11.34 6.37 12.23
N LEU A 558 10.44 5.97 11.33
CA LEU A 558 9.38 5.01 11.60
C LEU A 558 9.94 3.61 11.84
N SER A 559 11.04 3.24 11.16
CA SER A 559 11.77 2.00 11.45
C SER A 559 12.32 1.99 12.89
N VAL A 560 12.93 3.09 13.34
CA VAL A 560 13.39 3.26 14.73
C VAL A 560 12.21 3.15 15.71
N GLU A 561 11.09 3.80 15.40
CA GLU A 561 9.88 3.80 16.24
C GLU A 561 9.26 2.39 16.36
N ILE A 562 9.13 1.64 15.26
CA ILE A 562 8.61 0.27 15.26
C ILE A 562 9.55 -0.70 15.98
N GLN A 563 10.87 -0.53 15.80
CA GLN A 563 11.87 -1.31 16.55
C GLN A 563 11.77 -1.02 18.05
N PHE A 564 11.55 0.23 18.46
CA PHE A 564 11.28 0.58 19.85
C PHE A 564 9.96 -0.04 20.34
N TYR A 565 8.88 0.01 19.54
CA TYR A 565 7.61 -0.63 19.89
C TYR A 565 7.74 -2.13 20.10
N PHE A 566 8.63 -2.79 19.38
CA PHE A 566 8.93 -4.20 19.62
C PHE A 566 9.55 -4.42 21.02
N ILE A 567 10.41 -3.52 21.50
CA ILE A 567 11.18 -3.70 22.74
C ILE A 567 10.46 -3.13 23.98
N VAL A 568 9.67 -2.07 23.83
CA VAL A 568 9.10 -1.29 24.96
C VAL A 568 8.22 -2.11 25.94
N PRO A 569 7.44 -3.12 25.53
CA PRO A 569 6.67 -3.91 26.50
C PRO A 569 7.59 -4.65 27.48
N PHE A 570 8.75 -5.13 27.02
CA PHE A 570 9.72 -5.79 27.89
C PHE A 570 10.40 -4.80 28.83
N ILE A 571 10.79 -3.63 28.32
CA ILE A 571 11.32 -2.54 29.15
C ILE A 571 10.33 -2.19 30.27
N PHE A 572 9.04 -2.08 29.92
CA PHE A 572 7.96 -1.78 30.86
C PHE A 572 7.72 -2.88 31.88
N LEU A 573 7.66 -4.15 31.45
CA LEU A 573 7.43 -5.30 32.33
C LEU A 573 8.55 -5.46 33.37
N ILE A 574 9.81 -5.27 32.96
CA ILE A 574 10.95 -5.24 33.88
C ILE A 574 10.77 -4.08 34.87
N GLY A 575 10.49 -2.87 34.39
CA GLY A 575 10.27 -1.71 35.25
C GLY A 575 9.11 -1.90 36.23
N ASN A 576 8.04 -2.60 35.84
CA ASN A 576 6.88 -2.84 36.69
C ASN A 576 7.10 -3.94 37.74
N SER A 577 8.14 -4.76 37.59
CA SER A 577 8.56 -5.74 38.60
C SER A 577 9.39 -5.14 39.74
N LEU A 578 9.77 -3.87 39.62
CA LEU A 578 10.58 -3.12 40.59
C LEU A 578 9.69 -2.23 41.48
N ASP A 579 10.15 -1.93 42.69
CA ASP A 579 9.52 -0.95 43.57
C ASP A 579 9.62 0.48 42.98
N THR A 580 8.78 1.41 43.43
CA THR A 580 8.66 2.77 42.84
C THR A 580 9.98 3.55 42.76
N SER A 581 10.84 3.42 43.79
CA SER A 581 12.14 4.10 43.83
C SER A 581 13.12 3.46 42.83
N THR A 582 13.22 2.13 42.83
CA THR A 582 14.09 1.39 41.91
C THR A 582 13.61 1.47 40.45
N LYS A 583 12.29 1.53 40.22
CA LYS A 583 11.66 1.72 38.90
C LYS A 583 12.13 3.02 38.25
N SER A 584 12.11 4.13 38.99
CA SER A 584 12.57 5.43 38.48
C SER A 584 14.06 5.43 38.15
N VAL A 585 14.89 4.83 39.03
CA VAL A 585 16.33 4.67 38.80
C VAL A 585 16.62 3.81 37.57
N TYR A 586 15.87 2.72 37.37
CA TYR A 586 16.01 1.84 36.20
C TYR A 586 15.82 2.59 34.88
N TYR A 587 14.75 3.37 34.73
CA TYR A 587 14.49 4.13 33.50
C TYR A 587 15.53 5.24 33.27
N ILE A 588 15.98 5.93 34.32
CA ILE A 588 17.03 6.94 34.24
C ILE A 588 18.36 6.30 33.81
N LEU A 589 18.77 5.19 34.43
CA LEU A 589 19.99 4.48 34.08
C LEU A 589 19.96 3.97 32.64
N LEU A 590 18.84 3.39 32.21
CA LEU A 590 18.67 2.92 30.83
C LEU A 590 18.75 4.08 29.83
N GLY A 591 18.18 5.24 30.19
CA GLY A 591 18.30 6.49 29.42
C GLY A 591 19.73 6.98 29.31
N ILE A 592 20.48 6.99 30.43
CA ILE A 592 21.90 7.39 30.45
C ILE A 592 22.73 6.44 29.58
N ILE A 593 22.54 5.13 29.69
CA ILE A 593 23.26 4.13 28.89
C ILE A 593 23.01 4.38 27.39
N SER A 594 21.76 4.58 26.99
CA SER A 594 21.39 4.88 25.60
C SER A 594 22.00 6.20 25.13
N PHE A 595 21.98 7.24 25.96
CA PHE A 595 22.57 8.54 25.65
C PHE A 595 24.10 8.48 25.53
N SER A 596 24.78 7.79 26.45
CA SER A 596 26.22 7.55 26.38
C SER A 596 26.60 6.76 25.14
N TYR A 597 25.83 5.74 24.77
CA TYR A 597 26.04 5.02 23.53
C TYR A 597 25.89 5.94 22.29
N SER A 598 24.94 6.87 22.33
CA SER A 598 24.77 7.88 21.27
C SER A 598 25.94 8.85 21.15
N THR A 599 26.62 9.21 22.25
CA THR A 599 27.74 10.16 22.22
C THR A 599 29.08 9.51 21.88
N ILE A 600 29.26 8.24 22.23
CA ILE A 600 30.48 7.47 21.92
C ILE A 600 30.47 6.95 20.47
N SER A 601 29.28 6.67 19.93
CA SER A 601 29.13 6.16 18.56
C SER A 601 29.44 7.24 17.52
N SER A 602 29.88 6.83 16.32
CA SER A 602 29.99 7.75 15.19
C SER A 602 28.63 8.38 14.86
N GLN A 603 28.63 9.59 14.27
CA GLN A 603 27.40 10.30 13.92
C GLN A 603 26.44 9.44 13.08
N HIS A 604 26.99 8.62 12.19
CA HIS A 604 26.21 7.69 11.37
C HIS A 604 25.52 6.60 12.20
N VAL A 605 26.20 6.01 13.18
CA VAL A 605 25.64 4.96 14.05
C VAL A 605 24.65 5.56 15.05
N ALA A 606 25.00 6.69 15.67
CA ALA A 606 24.14 7.40 16.61
C ALA A 606 22.81 7.84 15.97
N PHE A 607 22.86 8.23 14.68
CA PHE A 607 21.67 8.63 13.94
C PHE A 607 20.71 7.46 13.70
N ASN A 608 21.25 6.31 13.30
CA ASN A 608 20.53 5.17 12.73
C ASN A 608 20.14 4.07 13.74
N SER A 609 20.90 3.94 14.83
CA SER A 609 20.70 2.87 15.81
C SER A 609 19.53 3.16 16.74
N VAL A 610 18.58 2.23 16.84
CA VAL A 610 17.50 2.31 17.84
C VAL A 610 18.06 2.41 19.26
N PHE A 611 19.15 1.70 19.57
CA PHE A 611 19.76 1.70 20.90
C PHE A 611 20.36 3.06 21.28
N ALA A 612 20.84 3.84 20.31
CA ALA A 612 21.32 5.21 20.51
C ALA A 612 20.17 6.22 20.67
N ARG A 613 18.92 5.81 20.43
CA ARG A 613 17.73 6.67 20.40
C ARG A 613 16.72 6.40 21.52
N ILE A 614 16.84 5.26 22.21
CA ILE A 614 15.95 4.85 23.31
C ILE A 614 15.79 5.95 24.37
N TRP A 615 16.84 6.71 24.71
CA TRP A 615 16.77 7.78 25.70
C TRP A 615 15.68 8.83 25.41
N GLN A 616 15.37 9.09 24.14
CA GLN A 616 14.32 10.05 23.74
C GLN A 616 12.92 9.53 24.09
N PHE A 617 12.68 8.25 23.85
CA PHE A 617 11.43 7.59 24.23
C PHE A 617 11.30 7.48 25.75
N LEU A 618 12.40 7.18 26.46
CA LEU A 618 12.39 7.05 27.91
C LEU A 618 12.06 8.36 28.63
N ILE A 619 12.49 9.51 28.11
CA ILE A 619 12.06 10.83 28.63
C ILE A 619 10.53 10.95 28.62
N GLY A 620 9.86 10.48 27.56
CA GLY A 620 8.40 10.44 27.48
C GLY A 620 7.77 9.49 28.50
N MET A 621 8.36 8.31 28.71
CA MET A 621 7.90 7.37 29.74
C MET A 621 8.05 7.96 31.15
N ILE A 622 9.18 8.62 31.43
CA ILE A 622 9.44 9.31 32.70
C ILE A 622 8.44 10.45 32.91
N ALA A 623 8.17 11.25 31.88
CA ALA A 623 7.16 12.30 31.96
C ALA A 623 5.78 11.74 32.33
N PHE A 624 5.37 10.61 31.74
CA PHE A 624 4.12 9.94 32.13
C PHE A 624 4.13 9.51 33.61
N MET A 625 5.18 8.85 34.08
CA MET A 625 5.26 8.37 35.46
C MET A 625 5.34 9.49 36.49
N ILE A 626 5.89 10.66 36.15
CA ILE A 626 5.90 11.85 37.03
C ILE A 626 4.52 12.53 37.04
N SER A 627 3.73 12.41 35.96
CA SER A 627 2.37 12.96 35.91
C SER A 627 1.36 12.16 36.74
N THR A 628 1.65 10.91 37.12
CA THR A 628 0.73 10.04 37.85
C THR A 628 0.66 10.18 39.39
N PRO A 629 1.69 10.64 40.15
CA PRO A 629 1.62 10.78 41.61
C PRO A 629 0.92 12.09 42.04
N PHE A 630 0.78 13.08 41.16
CA PHE A 630 0.08 14.34 41.41
C PHE A 630 -1.21 14.38 40.58
N GLY A 631 -2.34 13.96 41.17
CA GLY A 631 -3.67 14.32 40.65
C GLY A 631 -4.45 13.23 39.93
N TYR A 632 -4.55 12.02 40.50
CA TYR A 632 -5.72 11.15 40.23
C TYR A 632 -6.20 10.47 41.52
N SER A 633 -6.42 11.26 42.58
CA SER A 633 -7.24 10.83 43.71
C SER A 633 -8.71 11.19 43.43
N SER A 634 -9.58 10.19 43.51
CA SER A 634 -11.03 10.28 43.39
C SER A 634 -11.72 11.08 44.52
N GLU A 635 -10.97 11.86 45.29
CA GLU A 635 -11.48 12.63 46.44
C GLU A 635 -11.83 14.09 46.09
N LEU A 636 -11.34 14.65 44.96
CA LEU A 636 -11.67 16.02 44.55
C LEU A 636 -13.01 16.18 43.80
N MET A 637 -13.72 15.07 43.53
CA MET A 637 -15.04 15.10 42.85
C MET A 637 -16.23 15.27 43.82
N ASN A 638 -15.99 15.32 45.13
CA ASN A 638 -17.03 15.51 46.14
C ASN A 638 -17.01 16.88 46.84
N SER A 639 -16.24 17.85 46.36
CA SER A 639 -16.14 19.17 47.01
C SER A 639 -16.34 20.38 46.08
N LYS A 640 -17.11 20.24 44.99
CA LYS A 640 -17.54 21.38 44.18
C LYS A 640 -19.07 21.56 44.23
N GLU A 641 -19.60 21.62 45.45
CA GLU A 641 -20.75 22.47 45.78
C GLU A 641 -20.23 23.50 46.79
N ASP A 642 -19.58 24.54 46.29
CA ASP A 642 -19.57 25.90 46.87
C ASP A 642 -18.76 26.81 45.93
N GLY A 643 -19.32 27.97 45.60
CA GLY A 643 -18.85 28.85 44.54
C GLY A 643 -17.60 29.65 44.91
N GLU A 644 -16.41 29.13 44.63
CA GLU A 644 -15.18 29.90 44.53
C GLU A 644 -14.61 29.85 43.10
N GLU A 645 -14.34 31.04 42.53
CA GLU A 645 -13.67 31.22 41.24
C GLU A 645 -12.24 30.64 41.29
N ASP A 646 -11.97 29.60 40.51
CA ASP A 646 -10.62 29.04 40.31
C ASP A 646 -9.71 30.10 39.67
N ASN A 647 -8.87 30.75 40.48
CA ASN A 647 -7.80 31.64 40.00
C ASN A 647 -6.74 30.81 39.26
N MET A 648 -6.75 30.90 37.93
CA MET A 648 -5.79 30.28 37.03
C MET A 648 -4.38 30.86 37.28
N ASN A 649 -3.42 29.99 37.62
CA ASN A 649 -2.06 30.38 38.04
C ASN A 649 -1.24 30.97 36.86
N VAL A 650 -1.11 32.30 36.80
CA VAL A 650 -0.47 33.05 35.70
C VAL A 650 0.99 32.63 35.43
N SER A 651 1.70 32.15 36.45
CA SER A 651 3.11 31.70 36.38
C SER A 651 3.30 30.46 35.50
N ASP A 652 2.36 29.51 35.54
CA ASP A 652 2.47 28.25 34.78
C ASP A 652 2.25 28.50 33.28
N THR A 653 1.28 29.36 32.94
CA THR A 653 1.02 29.79 31.57
C THR A 653 2.22 30.52 30.97
N LEU A 654 2.87 31.40 31.73
CA LEU A 654 4.07 32.13 31.30
C LEU A 654 5.25 31.19 31.04
N SER A 655 5.48 30.20 31.92
CA SER A 655 6.57 29.23 31.78
C SER A 655 6.42 28.36 30.52
N LYS A 656 5.20 27.92 30.21
CA LYS A 656 4.89 27.16 28.97
C LYS A 656 5.11 28.00 27.72
N PHE A 657 4.66 29.25 27.75
CA PHE A 657 4.84 30.18 26.64
C PHE A 657 6.33 30.45 26.36
N LEU A 658 7.14 30.65 27.41
CA LEU A 658 8.59 30.80 27.29
C LEU A 658 9.27 29.54 26.74
N LEU A 659 8.86 28.34 27.18
CA LEU A 659 9.35 27.08 26.62
C LEU A 659 9.04 26.96 25.13
N MET A 660 7.80 27.22 24.71
CA MET A 660 7.42 27.17 23.30
C MET A 660 8.16 28.20 22.44
N ILE A 661 8.34 29.43 22.94
CA ILE A 661 9.15 30.45 22.27
C ILE A 661 10.60 29.99 22.15
N SER A 662 11.19 29.42 23.20
CA SER A 662 12.56 28.93 23.16
C SER A 662 12.74 27.85 22.09
N MET A 663 11.77 26.94 21.94
CA MET A 663 11.75 25.92 20.90
C MET A 663 11.63 26.54 19.50
N LEU A 664 10.76 27.54 19.33
CA LEU A 664 10.62 28.29 18.07
C LEU A 664 11.91 29.03 17.68
N ILE A 665 12.61 29.64 18.65
CA ILE A 665 13.88 30.32 18.42
C ILE A 665 14.94 29.33 17.91
N ILE A 666 15.04 28.14 18.52
CA ILE A 666 15.95 27.08 18.08
C ILE A 666 15.64 26.65 16.63
N LEU A 667 14.35 26.51 16.28
CA LEU A 667 13.91 26.07 14.95
C LEU A 667 14.29 27.08 13.83
N VAL A 668 14.16 28.38 14.11
CA VAL A 668 14.39 29.48 13.14
C VAL A 668 15.84 29.97 13.14
N TYR A 669 16.68 29.47 14.07
CA TYR A 669 18.09 29.86 14.11
C TYR A 669 18.79 29.56 12.78
N PRO A 670 19.49 30.53 12.17
CA PRO A 670 19.94 30.44 10.77
C PRO A 670 21.02 29.38 10.53
N ASP A 671 21.79 29.03 11.56
CA ASP A 671 22.83 28.01 11.44
C ASP A 671 22.35 26.66 12.00
N VAL A 672 22.89 25.56 11.44
CA VAL A 672 22.68 24.22 11.98
C VAL A 672 23.45 24.12 13.29
N LEU A 673 22.71 24.07 14.40
CA LEU A 673 23.30 23.98 15.72
C LEU A 673 23.84 22.56 15.99
N PRO A 674 24.89 22.40 16.83
CA PRO A 674 25.44 21.09 17.15
C PRO A 674 24.38 20.12 17.69
N SER A 675 24.15 19.03 16.97
CA SER A 675 23.11 18.04 17.30
C SER A 675 23.31 17.35 18.66
N SER A 676 24.56 17.34 19.16
CA SER A 676 24.91 16.84 20.50
C SER A 676 24.32 17.68 21.64
N ILE A 677 24.01 18.96 21.40
CA ILE A 677 23.46 19.88 22.40
C ILE A 677 21.96 20.09 22.15
N THR A 678 21.56 20.32 20.90
CA THR A 678 20.17 20.67 20.59
C THR A 678 19.20 19.52 20.77
N ARG A 679 19.57 18.29 20.42
CA ARG A 679 18.67 17.14 20.58
C ARG A 679 18.33 16.86 22.04
N PRO A 680 19.28 16.77 22.99
CA PRO A 680 18.96 16.60 24.40
C PRO A 680 18.07 17.73 24.94
N LEU A 681 18.41 18.98 24.63
CA LEU A 681 17.62 20.14 25.07
C LEU A 681 16.19 20.09 24.55
N PHE A 682 15.99 19.86 23.24
CA PHE A 682 14.68 19.86 22.62
C PHE A 682 13.80 18.68 23.09
N THR A 683 14.44 17.53 23.31
CA THR A 683 13.78 16.33 23.85
C THR A 683 13.35 16.57 25.31
N LEU A 684 14.20 17.19 26.13
CA LEU A 684 13.89 17.55 27.51
C LEU A 684 12.79 18.61 27.59
N PHE A 685 12.85 19.66 26.76
CA PHE A 685 11.78 20.67 26.67
C PHE A 685 10.44 20.06 26.29
N THR A 686 10.42 19.09 25.38
CA THR A 686 9.20 18.35 25.03
C THR A 686 8.65 17.56 26.23
N GLY A 687 9.51 16.84 26.96
CA GLY A 687 9.10 16.10 28.16
C GLY A 687 8.55 17.01 29.27
N ILE A 688 9.21 18.15 29.50
CA ILE A 688 8.76 19.19 30.45
C ILE A 688 7.41 19.76 30.01
N LEU A 689 7.24 20.10 28.73
CA LEU A 689 5.99 20.65 28.20
C LEU A 689 4.82 19.69 28.48
N MET A 690 5.03 18.39 28.32
CA MET A 690 4.01 17.35 28.55
C MET A 690 3.60 17.17 30.03
N LEU A 691 4.49 17.53 30.98
CA LEU A 691 4.17 17.49 32.41
C LEU A 691 3.18 18.59 32.81
N PHE A 692 3.27 19.77 32.19
CA PHE A 692 2.48 20.94 32.57
C PHE A 692 1.24 21.16 31.68
N SER A 693 1.09 20.47 30.55
CA SER A 693 0.13 20.83 29.49
C SER A 693 -1.35 20.44 29.70
N ILE A 694 -1.78 20.11 30.92
CA ILE A 694 -3.21 19.82 31.18
C ILE A 694 -4.04 21.09 30.92
N ASP A 695 -5.02 21.00 30.02
CA ASP A 695 -5.99 22.05 29.66
C ASP A 695 -5.41 23.39 29.14
N ASP A 696 -4.33 23.33 28.35
CA ASP A 696 -3.69 24.52 27.77
C ASP A 696 -4.46 25.08 26.55
N LEU A 697 -4.89 26.35 26.61
CA LEU A 697 -5.62 27.05 25.55
C LEU A 697 -4.87 27.11 24.20
N PHE A 698 -3.54 27.17 24.21
CA PHE A 698 -2.71 27.31 23.01
C PHE A 698 -2.49 25.98 22.31
N LEU A 699 -2.08 24.95 23.06
CA LEU A 699 -1.86 23.60 22.50
C LEU A 699 -3.19 22.91 22.13
N CYS A 700 -4.29 23.24 22.81
CA CYS A 700 -5.61 22.72 22.48
C CYS A 700 -6.29 23.47 21.31
N ASN A 701 -5.59 24.40 20.65
CA ASN A 701 -6.14 25.08 19.48
C ASN A 701 -6.53 24.09 18.37
N ARG A 702 -7.70 24.29 17.76
CA ARG A 702 -8.25 23.44 16.69
C ARG A 702 -7.30 23.25 15.50
N PHE A 703 -6.50 24.25 15.17
CA PHE A 703 -5.51 24.17 14.09
C PHE A 703 -4.39 23.18 14.40
N LEU A 704 -3.71 23.35 15.54
CA LEU A 704 -2.59 22.48 15.93
C LEU A 704 -3.07 21.05 16.22
N THR A 705 -4.21 20.91 16.89
CA THR A 705 -4.79 19.58 17.16
C THR A 705 -5.18 18.84 15.88
N TYR A 706 -5.71 19.54 14.86
CA TYR A 706 -6.01 18.94 13.56
C TYR A 706 -4.75 18.51 12.81
N PHE A 707 -3.69 19.35 12.79
CA PHE A 707 -2.39 18.95 12.26
C PHE A 707 -1.80 17.75 13.03
N GLY A 708 -2.07 17.66 14.33
CA GLY A 708 -1.77 16.51 15.16
C GLY A 708 -2.51 15.24 14.74
N ASP A 709 -3.80 15.35 14.44
CA ASP A 709 -4.63 14.23 13.98
C ASP A 709 -4.12 13.67 12.64
N ILE A 710 -3.79 14.53 11.66
CA ILE A 710 -3.30 14.12 10.34
C ILE A 710 -1.79 13.86 10.28
N SER A 711 -1.05 14.09 11.37
CA SER A 711 0.42 14.08 11.40
C SER A 711 1.05 12.82 10.82
N TYR A 712 0.44 11.66 11.06
CA TYR A 712 0.93 10.38 10.55
C TYR A 712 0.77 10.24 9.03
N SER A 713 -0.43 10.51 8.50
CA SER A 713 -0.69 10.55 7.07
C SER A 713 0.22 11.55 6.35
N LEU A 714 0.37 12.74 6.94
CA LEU A 714 1.21 13.82 6.41
C LEU A 714 2.70 13.45 6.38
N TYR A 715 3.19 12.78 7.42
CA TYR A 715 4.58 12.30 7.47
C TYR A 715 4.89 11.28 6.36
N LEU A 716 3.94 10.40 6.01
CA LEU A 716 4.17 9.41 4.95
C LEU A 716 4.12 10.02 3.54
N ILE A 717 3.23 10.97 3.31
CA ILE A 717 2.96 11.49 1.96
C ILE A 717 3.92 12.61 1.56
N HIS A 718 4.37 13.44 2.50
CA HIS A 718 5.12 14.65 2.14
C HIS A 718 6.44 14.36 1.41
N TRP A 719 7.11 13.26 1.74
CA TRP A 719 8.45 12.98 1.21
C TRP A 719 8.44 12.51 -0.25
N PRO A 720 7.61 11.53 -0.68
CA PRO A 720 7.46 11.23 -2.10
C PRO A 720 7.07 12.46 -2.94
N VAL A 721 6.16 13.31 -2.43
CA VAL A 721 5.77 14.56 -3.10
C VAL A 721 6.93 15.55 -3.17
N TYR A 722 7.67 15.72 -2.07
CA TYR A 722 8.87 16.56 -2.03
C TYR A 722 9.93 16.10 -3.04
N ALA A 723 10.23 14.81 -3.08
CA ALA A 723 11.17 14.21 -4.02
C ALA A 723 10.71 14.43 -5.47
N PHE A 724 9.43 14.25 -5.76
CA PHE A 724 8.85 14.53 -7.08
C PHE A 724 9.06 16.00 -7.51
N VAL A 725 8.73 16.96 -6.64
CA VAL A 725 8.90 18.39 -6.94
C VAL A 725 10.38 18.72 -7.12
N LYS A 726 11.25 18.17 -6.29
CA LYS A 726 12.69 18.45 -6.35
C LYS A 726 13.34 17.91 -7.61
N LEU A 727 12.97 16.72 -8.07
CA LEU A 727 13.51 16.12 -9.29
C LEU A 727 13.08 16.89 -10.55
N ASN A 728 11.87 17.45 -10.58
CA ASN A 728 11.37 18.19 -11.74
C ASN A 728 11.79 19.67 -11.79
N TYR A 729 12.10 20.29 -10.64
CA TYR A 729 12.36 21.73 -10.54
C TYR A 729 13.70 22.09 -9.85
N GLY A 730 14.55 21.10 -9.58
CA GLY A 730 15.84 21.26 -8.92
C GLY A 730 16.95 21.68 -9.88
N GLU A 731 17.26 22.98 -9.95
CA GLU A 731 18.50 23.47 -10.54
C GLU A 731 19.69 23.11 -9.63
N GLU A 732 20.36 21.99 -9.90
CA GLU A 732 21.75 21.79 -9.44
C GLU A 732 22.54 20.72 -10.21
N TYR A 733 22.12 20.33 -11.43
CA TYR A 733 22.83 19.32 -12.23
C TYR A 733 23.51 19.82 -13.52
N TYR A 734 23.47 21.12 -13.84
CA TYR A 734 24.19 21.65 -14.99
C TYR A 734 24.99 22.91 -14.64
N GLY A 735 26.31 22.78 -14.63
CA GLY A 735 27.26 23.85 -14.39
C GLY A 735 27.39 24.81 -15.57
N TRP A 736 26.43 25.72 -15.74
CA TRP A 736 26.58 26.86 -16.65
C TRP A 736 26.25 28.17 -15.92
N ASN A 737 27.25 29.04 -15.88
CA ASN A 737 27.27 30.31 -15.15
C ASN A 737 26.49 31.39 -15.94
N PHE A 738 25.20 31.61 -15.62
CA PHE A 738 24.47 32.79 -16.10
C PHE A 738 23.74 33.49 -14.94
N ASN A 739 24.29 34.62 -14.50
CA ASN A 739 23.83 35.38 -13.32
C ASN A 739 22.47 36.07 -13.48
N PHE A 740 21.95 36.23 -14.71
CA PHE A 740 20.68 36.94 -14.96
C PHE A 740 19.43 36.04 -14.87
N LEU A 741 19.55 34.73 -15.18
CA LEU A 741 18.44 33.76 -15.08
C LEU A 741 18.13 33.34 -13.64
N ARG A 742 19.06 33.57 -12.70
CA ARG A 742 19.02 33.10 -11.30
C ARG A 742 17.86 33.66 -10.47
N LEU A 743 17.36 34.85 -10.79
CA LEU A 743 16.22 35.47 -10.08
C LEU A 743 14.87 34.87 -10.52
N GLN A 744 14.73 34.58 -11.81
CA GLN A 744 13.50 33.98 -12.38
C GLN A 744 13.37 32.50 -11.99
N THR A 745 14.49 31.78 -11.88
CA THR A 745 14.53 30.37 -11.47
C THR A 745 14.31 30.20 -9.97
N LYS A 746 14.83 31.10 -9.13
CA LYS A 746 14.58 31.10 -7.67
C LYS A 746 13.10 31.31 -7.31
N SER A 747 12.40 32.21 -8.00
CA SER A 747 10.96 32.43 -7.80
C SER A 747 10.13 31.20 -8.19
N ARG A 748 10.44 30.57 -9.33
CA ARG A 748 9.80 29.31 -9.77
C ARG A 748 10.04 28.16 -8.79
N LYS A 749 11.26 28.03 -8.24
CA LYS A 749 11.58 26.98 -7.25
C LYS A 749 10.81 27.13 -5.95
N ILE A 750 10.71 28.36 -5.42
CA ILE A 750 9.93 28.66 -4.21
C ILE A 750 8.43 28.39 -4.45
N SER A 751 7.89 28.77 -5.60
CA SER A 751 6.51 28.49 -5.99
C SER A 751 6.23 26.97 -6.12
N ALA A 752 7.16 26.22 -6.72
CA ALA A 752 7.02 24.77 -6.87
C ALA A 752 7.06 24.04 -5.53
N LEU A 753 8.00 24.40 -4.64
CA LEU A 753 8.08 23.84 -3.28
C LEU A 753 6.85 24.19 -2.43
N SER A 754 6.33 25.41 -2.56
CA SER A 754 5.09 25.82 -1.85
C SER A 754 3.88 25.04 -2.34
N THR A 755 3.78 24.81 -3.66
CA THR A 755 2.74 23.96 -4.26
C THR A 755 2.87 22.51 -3.81
N GLY A 756 4.10 21.98 -3.73
CA GLY A 756 4.38 20.63 -3.21
C GLY A 756 3.97 20.45 -1.75
N LEU A 757 4.23 21.46 -0.91
CA LEU A 757 3.80 21.45 0.50
C LEU A 757 2.26 21.45 0.59
N LEU A 758 1.58 22.31 -0.17
CA LEU A 758 0.12 22.34 -0.21
C LEU A 758 -0.47 21.01 -0.69
N LEU A 759 0.10 20.44 -1.75
CA LEU A 759 -0.31 19.13 -2.27
C LEU A 759 -0.12 18.02 -1.24
N SER A 760 0.99 18.04 -0.49
CA SER A 760 1.25 17.09 0.60
C SER A 760 0.17 17.18 1.69
N ILE A 761 -0.23 18.40 2.07
CA ILE A 761 -1.29 18.63 3.06
C ILE A 761 -2.65 18.15 2.53
N LEU A 762 -3.01 18.49 1.31
CA LEU A 762 -4.30 18.10 0.71
C LEU A 762 -4.41 16.58 0.56
N LEU A 763 -3.36 15.92 0.07
CA LEU A 763 -3.32 14.46 0.00
C LEU A 763 -3.37 13.82 1.39
N ALA A 764 -2.64 14.36 2.37
CA ALA A 764 -2.70 13.85 3.74
C ALA A 764 -4.10 13.94 4.35
N ILE A 765 -4.82 15.05 4.12
CA ILE A 765 -6.21 15.21 4.53
C ILE A 765 -7.09 14.16 3.84
N LEU A 766 -6.93 13.98 2.52
CA LEU A 766 -7.68 12.98 1.76
C LEU A 766 -7.47 11.56 2.32
N PHE A 767 -6.22 11.12 2.48
CA PHE A 767 -5.90 9.79 3.00
C PHE A 767 -6.35 9.61 4.45
N PHE A 768 -6.22 10.65 5.28
CA PHE A 768 -6.68 10.62 6.66
C PHE A 768 -8.21 10.44 6.74
N GLU A 769 -8.96 11.30 6.03
CA GLU A 769 -10.42 11.32 6.06
C GLU A 769 -11.05 10.09 5.41
N THR A 770 -10.47 9.59 4.32
CA THR A 770 -11.06 8.48 3.54
C THR A 770 -10.52 7.11 3.90
N TYR A 771 -9.20 6.96 4.09
CA TYR A 771 -8.56 5.66 4.27
C TYR A 771 -8.23 5.37 5.72
N GLU A 772 -7.58 6.30 6.44
CA GLU A 772 -7.17 6.11 7.83
C GLU A 772 -8.36 5.89 8.76
N LYS A 773 -9.36 6.78 8.70
CA LYS A 773 -10.59 6.62 9.47
C LYS A 773 -11.34 5.33 9.12
N TRP A 774 -11.33 4.92 7.85
CA TRP A 774 -11.99 3.71 7.38
C TRP A 774 -11.34 2.43 7.91
N TYR A 775 -10.03 2.21 7.74
CA TYR A 775 -9.44 0.95 8.23
C TYR A 775 -9.38 0.91 9.77
N LEU A 776 -9.41 2.07 10.44
CA LEU A 776 -9.53 2.11 11.90
C LEU A 776 -10.94 1.74 12.39
N SER A 777 -11.98 1.92 11.58
CA SER A 777 -13.36 1.56 11.94
C SER A 777 -13.68 0.07 11.73
N ILE A 778 -13.00 -0.63 10.81
CA ILE A 778 -13.25 -2.05 10.53
C ILE A 778 -12.64 -3.00 11.61
N SER A 779 -13.06 -4.26 11.62
CA SER A 779 -12.62 -5.28 12.59
C SER A 779 -11.13 -5.60 12.49
N ASN A 780 -10.50 -6.02 13.59
CA ASN A 780 -9.07 -6.35 13.61
C ASN A 780 -8.72 -7.47 12.59
N ILE A 781 -9.62 -8.42 12.34
CA ILE A 781 -9.41 -9.48 11.36
C ILE A 781 -9.43 -8.96 9.92
N ASN A 782 -10.33 -8.01 9.62
CA ASN A 782 -10.37 -7.35 8.32
C ASN A 782 -9.13 -6.47 8.11
N VAL A 783 -8.66 -5.77 9.15
CA VAL A 783 -7.39 -5.03 9.08
C VAL A 783 -6.21 -5.98 8.87
N ALA A 784 -6.18 -7.12 9.56
CA ALA A 784 -5.13 -8.12 9.36
C ALA A 784 -5.13 -8.66 7.92
N ALA A 785 -6.30 -8.99 7.36
CA ALA A 785 -6.43 -9.39 5.97
C ALA A 785 -5.96 -8.29 5.01
N LEU A 786 -6.33 -7.03 5.26
CA LEU A 786 -5.88 -5.88 4.48
C LEU A 786 -4.35 -5.72 4.52
N ILE A 787 -3.74 -5.84 5.70
CA ILE A 787 -2.28 -5.79 5.88
C ILE A 787 -1.61 -6.91 5.07
N ILE A 788 -2.13 -8.14 5.14
CA ILE A 788 -1.58 -9.29 4.40
C ILE A 788 -1.66 -9.04 2.89
N VAL A 789 -2.83 -8.60 2.39
CA VAL A 789 -3.02 -8.31 0.96
C VAL A 789 -2.08 -7.19 0.50
N LEU A 790 -2.02 -6.07 1.22
CA LEU A 790 -1.12 -4.97 0.87
C LEU A 790 0.34 -5.38 0.94
N PHE A 791 0.73 -6.20 1.91
CA PHE A 791 2.09 -6.71 2.02
C PHE A 791 2.44 -7.59 0.81
N ILE A 792 1.57 -8.52 0.42
CA ILE A 792 1.76 -9.37 -0.77
C ILE A 792 1.86 -8.53 -2.04
N LEU A 793 0.97 -7.54 -2.21
CA LEU A 793 0.98 -6.64 -3.37
C LEU A 793 2.27 -5.83 -3.45
N ASN A 794 2.75 -5.31 -2.33
CA ASN A 794 4.03 -4.60 -2.26
C ASN A 794 5.20 -5.52 -2.59
N VAL A 795 5.27 -6.72 -2.01
CA VAL A 795 6.32 -7.70 -2.30
C VAL A 795 6.33 -8.06 -3.79
N ALA A 796 5.17 -8.28 -4.40
CA ALA A 796 5.05 -8.55 -5.83
C ALA A 796 5.55 -7.36 -6.67
N LEU A 797 5.19 -6.13 -6.30
CA LEU A 797 5.53 -4.93 -7.03
C LEU A 797 7.02 -4.56 -6.91
N VAL A 798 7.61 -4.74 -5.74
CA VAL A 798 9.06 -4.51 -5.53
C VAL A 798 9.91 -5.56 -6.24
N ASN A 799 9.44 -6.81 -6.32
CA ASN A 799 10.15 -7.90 -7.00
C ASN A 799 9.72 -8.10 -8.47
N LYS A 800 8.92 -7.18 -9.05
CA LYS A 800 8.39 -7.28 -10.40
C LYS A 800 9.50 -7.50 -11.44
N ASP A 801 10.52 -6.64 -11.43
CA ASP A 801 11.59 -6.70 -12.43
C ASP A 801 12.45 -7.94 -12.21
N ALA A 802 12.72 -8.33 -10.96
CA ALA A 802 13.44 -9.57 -10.66
C ALA A 802 12.70 -10.82 -11.16
N ALA A 803 11.37 -10.87 -11.04
CA ALA A 803 10.55 -11.96 -11.56
C ALA A 803 10.52 -11.98 -13.09
N GLN A 804 10.43 -10.80 -13.74
CA GLN A 804 10.51 -10.67 -15.19
C GLN A 804 11.87 -11.09 -15.72
N ASP A 805 12.95 -10.63 -15.08
CA ASP A 805 14.31 -11.03 -15.40
C ASP A 805 14.47 -12.55 -15.28
N GLN A 806 14.02 -13.15 -14.17
CA GLN A 806 14.14 -14.59 -13.96
C GLN A 806 13.35 -15.40 -15.00
N PHE A 807 12.17 -14.92 -15.42
CA PHE A 807 11.40 -15.53 -16.50
C PHE A 807 12.12 -15.41 -17.85
N PHE A 808 12.66 -14.22 -18.16
CA PHE A 808 13.46 -13.98 -19.36
C PHE A 808 14.71 -14.88 -19.40
N MET A 809 15.41 -15.03 -18.27
CA MET A 809 16.55 -15.93 -18.12
C MET A 809 16.19 -17.40 -18.37
N ARG A 810 15.00 -17.84 -17.93
CA ARG A 810 14.51 -19.20 -18.21
C ARG A 810 14.20 -19.40 -19.69
N GLN A 811 13.71 -18.38 -20.40
CA GLN A 811 13.47 -18.48 -21.84
C GLN A 811 14.78 -18.58 -22.63
N ILE A 812 15.77 -17.72 -22.33
CA ILE A 812 17.09 -17.77 -23.00
C ILE A 812 17.80 -19.10 -22.75
N SER A 813 17.70 -19.66 -21.54
CA SER A 813 18.37 -20.92 -21.21
C SER A 813 17.69 -22.17 -21.75
N SER A 814 16.40 -22.12 -22.11
CA SER A 814 15.62 -23.30 -22.52
C SER A 814 15.47 -23.46 -24.03
N ASN A 815 15.73 -22.42 -24.83
CA ASN A 815 15.45 -22.45 -26.26
C ASN A 815 16.71 -22.19 -27.10
N SER A 816 17.20 -23.20 -27.82
CA SER A 816 18.43 -23.16 -28.61
C SER A 816 18.37 -22.26 -29.85
N THR A 817 17.19 -21.68 -30.15
CA THR A 817 16.99 -20.76 -31.28
C THR A 817 17.09 -19.28 -30.90
N PHE A 818 17.15 -18.94 -29.60
CA PHE A 818 17.33 -17.56 -29.16
C PHE A 818 18.81 -17.17 -29.18
N LYS A 819 19.09 -15.94 -29.62
CA LYS A 819 20.42 -15.31 -29.45
C LYS A 819 20.81 -15.30 -27.97
N MET A 820 22.08 -15.55 -27.69
CA MET A 820 22.66 -15.54 -26.34
C MET A 820 22.51 -14.18 -25.65
N ASP A 821 22.53 -13.10 -26.43
CA ASP A 821 22.38 -11.73 -25.96
C ASP A 821 20.93 -11.29 -25.67
N GLY A 822 19.95 -12.05 -26.18
CA GLY A 822 18.53 -11.73 -26.03
C GLY A 822 18.07 -10.50 -26.81
N VAL A 823 18.90 -9.95 -27.72
CA VAL A 823 18.62 -8.73 -28.48
C VAL A 823 17.87 -9.06 -29.78
N TYR A 824 16.77 -8.35 -30.05
CA TYR A 824 15.99 -8.47 -31.31
C TYR A 824 15.92 -7.12 -32.06
N GLU A 825 15.51 -7.16 -33.34
CA GLU A 825 15.66 -6.03 -34.28
C GLU A 825 14.93 -4.74 -33.87
N ASN A 826 13.81 -4.84 -33.14
CA ASN A 826 12.97 -3.69 -32.77
C ASN A 826 13.25 -3.09 -31.38
N MET A 827 14.35 -3.46 -30.72
CA MET A 827 14.69 -2.89 -29.41
C MET A 827 15.16 -1.43 -29.52
N THR A 828 14.70 -0.60 -28.59
CA THR A 828 14.99 0.84 -28.50
C THR A 828 16.26 1.14 -27.67
N ILE A 829 16.72 2.40 -27.68
CA ILE A 829 17.79 2.88 -26.79
C ILE A 829 17.42 2.69 -25.30
N GLU A 830 16.13 2.76 -24.95
CA GLU A 830 15.65 2.50 -23.58
C GLU A 830 15.75 1.02 -23.21
N ASP A 831 15.50 0.12 -24.18
CA ASP A 831 15.71 -1.31 -23.99
C ASP A 831 17.18 -1.66 -23.80
N ALA A 832 18.10 -0.91 -24.42
CA ALA A 832 19.54 -1.08 -24.22
C ALA A 832 19.98 -0.82 -22.77
N GLU A 833 19.40 0.17 -22.09
CA GLU A 833 19.68 0.44 -20.68
C GLU A 833 19.25 -0.73 -19.79
N ARG A 834 18.06 -1.27 -20.05
CA ARG A 834 17.55 -2.45 -19.34
C ARG A 834 18.43 -3.67 -19.59
N MET A 835 18.81 -3.94 -20.84
CA MET A 835 19.64 -5.09 -21.19
C MET A 835 21.05 -4.98 -20.61
N ASN A 836 21.68 -3.81 -20.66
CA ASN A 836 22.97 -3.57 -20.01
C ASN A 836 22.90 -3.84 -18.51
N ASN A 837 21.82 -3.43 -17.83
CA ASN A 837 21.61 -3.71 -16.41
C ASN A 837 21.41 -5.22 -16.14
N ILE A 838 20.69 -5.94 -16.99
CA ILE A 838 20.55 -7.40 -16.90
C ILE A 838 21.92 -8.07 -17.05
N TRP A 839 22.73 -7.66 -18.03
CA TRP A 839 24.07 -8.21 -18.24
C TRP A 839 25.04 -7.89 -17.09
N ASN A 840 24.93 -6.70 -16.48
CA ASN A 840 25.66 -6.35 -15.26
C ASN A 840 25.22 -7.23 -14.07
N LYS A 841 23.92 -7.41 -13.89
CA LYS A 841 23.32 -8.11 -12.74
C LYS A 841 23.59 -9.62 -12.76
N TYR A 842 23.49 -10.24 -13.92
CA TYR A 842 23.64 -11.69 -14.08
C TYR A 842 25.04 -12.10 -14.55
N ASP A 843 25.83 -11.19 -15.12
CA ASP A 843 27.24 -11.40 -15.50
C ASP A 843 27.51 -12.80 -16.10
N LEU A 844 28.43 -13.57 -15.53
CA LEU A 844 28.80 -14.90 -16.00
C LEU A 844 27.66 -15.92 -15.96
N LEU A 845 26.60 -15.71 -15.15
CA LEU A 845 25.47 -16.65 -15.05
C LEU A 845 24.71 -16.78 -16.37
N MET A 846 24.66 -15.72 -17.19
CA MET A 846 24.05 -15.76 -18.53
C MET A 846 24.84 -16.65 -19.50
N MET A 847 26.12 -16.82 -19.22
CA MET A 847 27.10 -17.42 -20.11
C MET A 847 27.48 -18.83 -19.68
N ILE A 848 26.79 -19.41 -18.70
CA ILE A 848 26.96 -20.83 -18.32
C ILE A 848 26.27 -21.71 -19.35
N GLU A 849 27.03 -22.63 -19.95
CA GLU A 849 26.48 -23.71 -20.78
C GLU A 849 25.95 -24.84 -19.87
N PRO A 850 24.69 -25.28 -20.03
CA PRO A 850 24.17 -26.43 -19.29
C PRO A 850 24.84 -27.73 -19.76
N GLY A 851 24.81 -28.76 -18.89
CA GLY A 851 25.36 -30.09 -19.23
C GLY A 851 26.81 -30.30 -18.82
N CYS A 852 27.34 -29.49 -17.90
CA CYS A 852 28.64 -29.75 -17.27
C CYS A 852 28.62 -31.09 -16.50
N ILE A 853 29.55 -31.98 -16.87
CA ILE A 853 29.88 -33.19 -16.15
C ILE A 853 31.04 -32.87 -15.23
N LYS A 854 30.75 -32.80 -13.92
CA LYS A 854 31.78 -32.55 -12.89
C LYS A 854 32.58 -33.82 -12.64
N ARG A 855 33.91 -33.73 -12.67
CA ARG A 855 34.80 -34.88 -12.37
C ARG A 855 34.83 -35.26 -10.90
N THR A 856 34.65 -34.30 -10.00
CA THR A 856 34.53 -34.55 -8.56
C THR A 856 33.43 -33.68 -7.94
N PRO A 857 32.76 -34.12 -6.86
CA PRO A 857 31.69 -33.35 -6.20
C PRO A 857 32.15 -31.99 -5.67
N ASN A 858 33.45 -31.83 -5.38
CA ASN A 858 34.03 -30.64 -4.76
C ASN A 858 34.73 -29.69 -5.75
N HIS A 859 35.08 -30.13 -6.97
CA HIS A 859 35.63 -29.23 -7.99
C HIS A 859 34.51 -28.59 -8.82
N ASN A 860 33.97 -27.47 -8.33
CA ASN A 860 33.06 -26.64 -9.13
C ASN A 860 33.74 -25.90 -10.29
N ARG A 861 35.08 -25.97 -10.39
CA ARG A 861 35.91 -25.21 -11.34
C ARG A 861 36.28 -25.99 -12.60
N TRP A 862 36.04 -27.30 -12.61
CA TRP A 862 36.36 -28.20 -13.71
C TRP A 862 35.08 -28.84 -14.25
N CYS A 863 34.82 -28.63 -15.54
CA CYS A 863 33.62 -29.12 -16.23
C CYS A 863 34.00 -29.79 -17.55
N ASP A 864 33.44 -30.98 -17.80
CA ASP A 864 33.47 -31.61 -19.12
C ASP A 864 32.11 -31.52 -19.81
N PHE A 865 32.12 -31.31 -21.12
CA PHE A 865 30.93 -31.29 -21.97
C PHE A 865 31.08 -32.31 -23.09
N ARG A 866 30.02 -33.10 -23.31
CA ARG A 866 29.96 -34.04 -24.44
C ARG A 866 29.82 -33.27 -25.76
N GLY A 867 30.58 -33.70 -26.77
CA GLY A 867 30.42 -33.24 -28.14
C GLY A 867 29.39 -34.03 -28.95
N GLU A 868 29.18 -33.62 -30.20
CA GLU A 868 28.19 -34.16 -31.15
C GLU A 868 28.88 -34.93 -32.29
N ASN A 869 29.32 -36.16 -32.01
CA ASN A 869 29.94 -37.09 -32.98
C ASN A 869 31.29 -36.66 -33.57
N GLY A 870 31.99 -35.70 -32.97
CA GLY A 870 33.34 -35.32 -33.36
C GLY A 870 34.44 -36.21 -32.76
N GLU A 871 35.67 -36.07 -33.24
CA GLU A 871 36.84 -36.86 -32.79
C GLU A 871 37.81 -36.06 -31.91
N LEU A 872 37.68 -34.73 -31.85
CA LEU A 872 38.67 -33.86 -31.22
C LEU A 872 38.45 -33.68 -29.71
N LYS A 873 39.53 -33.60 -28.94
CA LYS A 873 39.51 -33.12 -27.56
C LYS A 873 39.87 -31.65 -27.52
N ILE A 874 38.97 -30.82 -27.01
CA ILE A 874 39.18 -29.37 -26.89
C ILE A 874 39.26 -29.00 -25.40
N ALA A 875 40.27 -28.23 -25.01
CA ALA A 875 40.41 -27.73 -23.65
C ALA A 875 40.26 -26.21 -23.58
N LEU A 876 39.44 -25.69 -22.68
CA LEU A 876 39.32 -24.26 -22.38
C LEU A 876 39.91 -23.99 -21.00
N PHE A 877 40.78 -23.00 -20.85
CA PHE A 877 41.34 -22.71 -19.54
C PHE A 877 41.81 -21.28 -19.35
N GLY A 878 41.96 -20.89 -18.10
CA GLY A 878 42.45 -19.58 -17.69
C GLY A 878 41.57 -18.98 -16.62
N ASN A 879 41.35 -17.67 -16.70
CA ASN A 879 40.67 -16.97 -15.61
C ASN A 879 39.14 -16.94 -15.79
N SER A 880 38.45 -15.98 -15.17
CA SER A 880 37.02 -15.72 -15.36
C SER A 880 36.59 -15.52 -16.83
N TYR A 881 37.49 -15.13 -17.73
CA TYR A 881 37.20 -15.04 -19.17
C TYR A 881 36.95 -16.42 -19.79
N THR A 882 37.49 -17.49 -19.21
CA THR A 882 37.11 -18.85 -19.61
C THR A 882 35.61 -19.06 -19.44
N MET A 883 35.07 -18.67 -18.28
CA MET A 883 33.63 -18.71 -18.03
C MET A 883 32.85 -17.73 -18.93
N ASN A 884 33.44 -16.61 -19.32
CA ASN A 884 32.83 -15.64 -20.22
C ASN A 884 32.67 -16.17 -21.66
N HIS A 885 33.69 -16.88 -22.17
CA HIS A 885 33.76 -17.31 -23.57
C HIS A 885 33.28 -18.75 -23.81
N HIS A 886 33.31 -19.63 -22.79
CA HIS A 886 33.14 -21.07 -23.00
C HIS A 886 31.85 -21.46 -23.72
N LYS A 887 30.72 -20.83 -23.38
CA LYS A 887 29.44 -21.17 -23.99
C LYS A 887 29.44 -20.98 -25.50
N MET A 888 30.00 -19.88 -25.98
CA MET A 888 30.11 -19.63 -27.42
C MET A 888 31.07 -20.62 -28.09
N VAL A 889 32.23 -20.89 -27.47
CA VAL A 889 33.18 -21.88 -28.00
C VAL A 889 32.55 -23.27 -28.07
N ILE A 890 31.82 -23.67 -27.04
CA ILE A 890 31.09 -24.94 -27.03
C ILE A 890 30.06 -24.94 -28.15
N GLN A 891 29.20 -23.93 -28.27
CA GLN A 891 28.18 -23.86 -29.31
C GLN A 891 28.76 -23.99 -30.73
N GLU A 892 29.85 -23.31 -31.03
CA GLU A 892 30.47 -23.32 -32.36
C GLU A 892 31.32 -24.58 -32.62
N CYS A 893 31.93 -25.18 -31.60
CA CYS A 893 32.87 -26.32 -31.75
C CYS A 893 32.28 -27.68 -31.34
N ARG A 894 31.05 -27.75 -30.81
CA ARG A 894 30.46 -28.99 -30.26
C ARG A 894 30.42 -30.13 -31.28
N LYS A 895 30.19 -29.82 -32.57
CA LYS A 895 30.10 -30.81 -33.66
C LYS A 895 31.44 -31.47 -33.99
N GLN A 896 32.55 -30.77 -33.78
CA GLN A 896 33.90 -31.25 -34.12
C GLN A 896 34.56 -31.95 -32.93
N ALA A 897 34.06 -31.73 -31.72
CA ALA A 897 34.61 -32.31 -30.50
C ALA A 897 33.98 -33.67 -30.14
N PHE A 898 34.80 -34.56 -29.57
CA PHE A 898 34.38 -35.69 -28.76
C PHE A 898 34.09 -35.24 -27.32
N ASN A 899 35.00 -34.44 -26.75
CA ASN A 899 34.89 -33.86 -25.41
C ASN A 899 35.45 -32.45 -25.41
N ILE A 900 34.73 -31.53 -24.76
CA ILE A 900 35.21 -30.18 -24.46
C ILE A 900 35.37 -30.08 -22.95
N SER A 901 36.61 -30.00 -22.48
CA SER A 901 36.91 -29.78 -21.06
C SER A 901 37.12 -28.29 -20.80
N MET A 902 36.75 -27.81 -19.61
CA MET A 902 37.07 -26.47 -19.16
C MET A 902 37.58 -26.41 -17.72
N TYR A 903 38.53 -25.52 -17.47
CA TYR A 903 39.00 -25.18 -16.12
C TYR A 903 39.17 -23.67 -15.94
N SER A 904 38.49 -23.09 -14.95
CA SER A 904 38.50 -21.64 -14.73
C SER A 904 38.81 -21.28 -13.28
N GLU A 905 39.77 -20.37 -13.10
CA GLU A 905 40.11 -19.80 -11.79
C GLU A 905 39.89 -18.29 -11.76
N LYS A 906 39.12 -17.79 -10.78
CA LYS A 906 38.77 -16.36 -10.77
C LYS A 906 39.98 -15.53 -10.33
N GLY A 907 40.40 -14.58 -11.18
CA GLY A 907 41.45 -13.61 -10.85
C GLY A 907 42.88 -14.09 -11.07
N CYS A 908 43.12 -15.38 -11.29
CA CYS A 908 44.46 -15.92 -11.53
C CYS A 908 44.74 -16.12 -13.02
N GLU A 909 45.89 -15.66 -13.50
CA GLU A 909 46.33 -15.87 -14.88
C GLU A 909 47.04 -17.22 -15.04
N PRO A 910 46.86 -17.92 -16.17
CA PRO A 910 47.44 -19.26 -16.38
C PRO A 910 48.95 -19.24 -16.67
N LEU A 911 49.51 -18.10 -17.07
CA LEU A 911 50.92 -17.98 -17.45
C LEU A 911 51.80 -17.35 -16.36
N ALA A 912 51.25 -16.55 -15.45
CA ALA A 912 52.02 -15.88 -14.41
C ALA A 912 51.12 -15.55 -13.22
N ALA A 913 51.71 -15.48 -12.03
CA ALA A 913 51.04 -15.08 -10.80
C ALA A 913 51.81 -13.94 -10.13
N ASP A 914 51.10 -13.06 -9.41
CA ASP A 914 51.73 -12.10 -8.50
C ASP A 914 52.44 -12.91 -7.40
N PRO A 915 53.75 -12.69 -7.16
CA PRO A 915 54.48 -13.37 -6.10
C PRO A 915 53.91 -13.16 -4.69
N GLU A 916 53.20 -12.05 -4.46
CA GLU A 916 52.56 -11.75 -3.18
C GLU A 916 51.21 -12.46 -3.03
N ASP A 917 50.60 -12.90 -4.13
CA ASP A 917 49.36 -13.69 -4.13
C ASP A 917 49.66 -15.19 -4.08
N SER A 918 49.91 -15.69 -2.87
CA SER A 918 50.16 -17.12 -2.62
C SER A 918 49.09 -18.06 -3.18
N ASN A 919 47.83 -17.62 -3.30
CA ASN A 919 46.75 -18.43 -3.84
C ASN A 919 46.92 -18.59 -5.36
N CYS A 920 47.15 -17.51 -6.11
CA CYS A 920 47.35 -17.64 -7.56
C CYS A 920 48.66 -18.36 -7.93
N VAL A 921 49.70 -18.27 -7.09
CA VAL A 921 50.94 -19.05 -7.28
C VAL A 921 50.68 -20.56 -7.21
N GLU A 922 49.87 -21.01 -6.26
CA GLU A 922 49.48 -22.43 -6.16
C GLU A 922 48.70 -22.89 -7.41
N LYS A 923 47.81 -22.03 -7.91
CA LYS A 923 46.94 -22.32 -9.08
C LYS A 923 47.68 -22.47 -10.40
N LEU A 924 48.89 -21.94 -10.54
CA LEU A 924 49.71 -22.18 -11.75
C LEU A 924 49.95 -23.67 -11.99
N ASN A 925 50.22 -24.45 -10.93
CA ASN A 925 50.42 -25.89 -11.07
C ASN A 925 49.11 -26.61 -11.45
N GLU A 926 47.97 -26.18 -10.93
CA GLU A 926 46.67 -26.76 -11.26
C GLU A 926 46.32 -26.57 -12.75
N PHE A 927 46.67 -25.44 -13.37
CA PHE A 927 46.51 -25.27 -14.82
C PHE A 927 47.35 -26.28 -15.62
N VAL A 928 48.56 -26.59 -15.15
CA VAL A 928 49.44 -27.58 -15.79
C VAL A 928 48.85 -28.98 -15.64
N GLU A 929 48.37 -29.33 -14.45
CA GLU A 929 47.70 -30.61 -14.18
C GLU A 929 46.44 -30.78 -15.03
N TYR A 930 45.64 -29.73 -15.16
CA TYR A 930 44.46 -29.71 -16.02
C TYR A 930 44.80 -30.02 -17.48
N ILE A 931 45.82 -29.37 -18.05
CA ILE A 931 46.23 -29.60 -19.44
C ILE A 931 46.81 -31.00 -19.62
N LYS A 932 47.58 -31.50 -18.64
CA LYS A 932 48.10 -32.87 -18.63
C LYS A 932 46.99 -33.91 -18.64
N ASP A 933 45.99 -33.73 -17.80
CA ASP A 933 44.87 -34.67 -17.64
C ASP A 933 43.91 -34.64 -18.83
N SER A 934 43.58 -33.44 -19.33
CA SER A 934 42.70 -33.29 -20.50
C SER A 934 43.36 -33.78 -21.80
N ASN A 935 44.69 -33.67 -21.91
CA ASN A 935 45.51 -34.07 -23.06
C ASN A 935 44.87 -33.71 -24.43
N PRO A 936 44.61 -32.42 -24.67
CA PRO A 936 43.75 -31.96 -25.76
C PRO A 936 44.44 -31.95 -27.12
N ASP A 937 43.65 -32.04 -28.19
CA ASP A 937 44.10 -31.77 -29.55
C ASP A 937 44.28 -30.26 -29.76
N TYR A 938 43.28 -29.47 -29.34
CA TYR A 938 43.33 -28.00 -29.34
C TYR A 938 43.02 -27.43 -27.96
N ALA A 939 43.70 -26.35 -27.60
CA ALA A 939 43.44 -25.65 -26.34
C ALA A 939 43.20 -24.15 -26.57
N PHE A 940 42.28 -23.56 -25.80
CA PHE A 940 42.02 -22.13 -25.76
C PHE A 940 42.35 -21.59 -24.37
N MET A 941 43.24 -20.60 -24.33
CA MET A 941 43.66 -19.92 -23.11
C MET A 941 43.06 -18.52 -23.05
N PHE A 942 42.16 -18.31 -22.10
CA PHE A 942 41.44 -17.06 -21.91
C PHE A 942 41.98 -16.28 -20.70
N THR A 943 42.53 -15.10 -20.97
CA THR A 943 43.23 -14.25 -19.98
C THR A 943 42.59 -12.86 -19.93
N ARG A 944 42.79 -12.14 -18.82
CA ARG A 944 42.24 -10.79 -18.56
C ARG A 944 43.37 -9.77 -18.30
N PHE A 945 44.60 -10.19 -18.60
CA PHE A 945 45.81 -9.41 -18.70
C PHE A 945 46.24 -8.68 -17.42
N PHE A 946 45.85 -9.17 -16.24
CA PHE A 946 46.08 -8.47 -14.95
C PHE A 946 47.55 -8.31 -14.57
N ILE A 947 48.35 -9.37 -14.72
CA ILE A 947 49.77 -9.38 -14.32
C ILE A 947 50.64 -9.00 -15.51
N ILE A 948 50.19 -9.31 -16.72
CA ILE A 948 50.97 -9.13 -17.94
C ILE A 948 50.88 -7.71 -18.49
N ASN A 949 50.12 -6.83 -17.85
CA ASN A 949 50.20 -5.38 -18.04
C ASN A 949 51.21 -4.70 -17.10
N GLU A 950 51.85 -5.42 -16.17
CA GLU A 950 52.82 -4.84 -15.24
C GLU A 950 53.95 -4.12 -15.99
N PRO A 951 54.48 -3.00 -15.44
CA PRO A 951 55.64 -2.33 -16.02
C PRO A 951 56.82 -3.29 -16.19
N PHE A 952 57.64 -3.09 -17.22
CA PHE A 952 58.88 -3.85 -17.37
C PHE A 952 59.83 -3.52 -16.21
N SER A 953 60.49 -4.54 -15.66
CA SER A 953 61.51 -4.35 -14.63
C SER A 953 62.62 -3.41 -15.14
N ASN A 954 62.80 -2.28 -14.45
CA ASN A 954 63.78 -1.22 -14.74
C ASN A 954 63.52 -0.32 -15.96
N ASN A 955 62.27 -0.11 -16.40
CA ASN A 955 61.91 0.71 -17.58
C ASN A 955 62.56 0.27 -18.91
N ASN A 956 63.20 -0.91 -18.95
CA ASN A 956 63.87 -1.43 -20.12
C ASN A 956 62.92 -2.39 -20.85
N THR A 957 62.66 -2.19 -22.14
CA THR A 957 61.75 -3.04 -22.95
C THR A 957 62.36 -4.40 -23.32
N ASN A 958 63.47 -4.79 -22.69
CA ASN A 958 64.15 -6.05 -22.95
C ASN A 958 63.42 -7.21 -22.27
N LEU A 959 62.73 -8.02 -23.08
CA LEU A 959 61.93 -9.15 -22.61
C LEU A 959 62.74 -10.24 -21.89
N GLU A 960 64.02 -10.44 -22.24
CA GLU A 960 64.86 -11.46 -21.60
C GLU A 960 65.24 -11.10 -20.14
N GLN A 961 64.98 -9.86 -19.71
CA GLN A 961 65.12 -9.41 -18.33
C GLN A 961 63.78 -9.19 -17.63
N ASP A 962 62.67 -9.33 -18.36
CA ASP A 962 61.34 -9.11 -17.83
C ASP A 962 60.88 -10.33 -17.02
N ARG A 963 60.78 -10.15 -15.70
CA ARG A 963 60.40 -11.23 -14.77
C ARG A 963 59.09 -11.90 -15.17
N THR A 964 58.09 -11.10 -15.53
CA THR A 964 56.76 -11.58 -15.90
C THR A 964 56.82 -12.42 -17.18
N TYR A 965 57.49 -11.94 -18.22
CA TYR A 965 57.73 -12.72 -19.45
C TYR A 965 58.46 -14.04 -19.20
N LEU A 966 59.49 -14.05 -18.34
CA LEU A 966 60.24 -15.27 -18.02
C LEU A 966 59.38 -16.33 -17.32
N GLU A 967 58.50 -15.94 -16.39
CA GLU A 967 57.57 -16.88 -15.76
C GLU A 967 56.51 -17.36 -16.76
N MET A 968 55.97 -16.46 -17.61
CA MET A 968 55.05 -16.83 -18.69
C MET A 968 55.68 -17.87 -19.63
N ARG A 969 56.94 -17.66 -20.01
CA ARG A 969 57.71 -18.56 -20.86
C ARG A 969 57.90 -19.93 -20.20
N LYS A 970 58.20 -19.94 -18.90
CA LYS A 970 58.36 -21.17 -18.11
C LYS A 970 57.04 -21.94 -18.00
N GLN A 971 55.93 -21.28 -17.72
CA GLN A 971 54.61 -21.92 -17.65
C GLN A 971 54.18 -22.46 -19.02
N LEU A 972 54.34 -21.68 -20.10
CA LEU A 972 54.00 -22.12 -21.45
C LEU A 972 54.71 -23.42 -21.84
N LYS A 973 56.01 -23.54 -21.52
CA LYS A 973 56.80 -24.76 -21.78
C LYS A 973 56.25 -26.01 -21.08
N GLN A 974 55.52 -25.85 -19.98
CA GLN A 974 54.90 -26.98 -19.27
C GLN A 974 53.59 -27.45 -19.91
N PHE A 975 52.86 -26.56 -20.61
CA PHE A 975 51.62 -26.92 -21.31
C PHE A 975 51.87 -27.61 -22.65
N LEU A 976 52.83 -27.10 -23.43
CA LEU A 976 53.05 -27.48 -24.84
C LEU A 976 53.24 -29.00 -25.12
N PRO A 977 53.86 -29.81 -24.23
CA PRO A 977 54.00 -31.25 -24.48
C PRO A 977 52.67 -32.01 -24.53
N PHE A 978 51.63 -31.52 -23.85
CA PHE A 978 50.35 -32.20 -23.68
C PHE A 978 49.26 -31.68 -24.63
N ILE A 979 49.54 -30.61 -25.38
CA ILE A 979 48.66 -30.09 -26.44
C ILE A 979 49.15 -30.63 -27.77
N LYS A 980 48.36 -31.46 -28.44
CA LYS A 980 48.84 -32.20 -29.63
C LYS A 980 48.99 -31.32 -30.86
N LYS A 981 47.99 -30.48 -31.17
CA LYS A 981 47.97 -29.68 -32.39
C LYS A 981 48.30 -28.22 -32.11
N LYS A 982 47.39 -27.45 -31.50
CA LYS A 982 47.54 -26.00 -31.39
C LYS A 982 46.92 -25.40 -30.12
N LEU A 983 47.59 -24.39 -29.57
CA LEU A 983 47.16 -23.56 -28.45
C LEU A 983 46.77 -22.15 -28.94
N TYR A 984 45.52 -21.77 -28.75
CA TYR A 984 45.03 -20.42 -29.02
C TYR A 984 45.10 -19.58 -27.75
N ILE A 985 45.73 -18.41 -27.83
CA ILE A 985 45.91 -17.51 -26.69
C ILE A 985 45.18 -16.20 -26.98
N LEU A 986 44.25 -15.82 -26.11
CA LEU A 986 43.54 -14.56 -26.21
C LEU A 986 44.50 -13.38 -25.92
N ASP A 987 44.56 -12.34 -26.77
CA ASP A 987 45.55 -11.24 -26.72
C ASP A 987 45.03 -9.89 -26.16
N SER A 988 45.84 -8.97 -25.61
CA SER A 988 45.27 -7.84 -24.82
C SER A 988 44.61 -6.71 -25.64
N ILE A 989 43.59 -6.07 -25.04
CA ILE A 989 42.98 -4.80 -25.50
C ILE A 989 42.92 -3.76 -24.38
N PRO A 990 42.68 -2.46 -24.68
CA PRO A 990 42.52 -1.44 -23.65
C PRO A 990 41.39 -1.77 -22.67
N ARG A 991 41.63 -1.68 -21.36
CA ARG A 991 40.55 -1.90 -20.38
C ARG A 991 39.47 -0.85 -20.48
N VAL A 992 38.21 -1.29 -20.39
CA VAL A 992 37.05 -0.40 -20.28
C VAL A 992 37.00 0.28 -18.91
N ILE A 993 36.67 1.57 -18.85
CA ILE A 993 36.39 2.26 -17.58
C ILE A 993 34.98 1.86 -17.12
N ALA A 994 34.91 0.90 -16.19
CA ALA A 994 33.67 0.29 -15.70
C ALA A 994 32.61 1.30 -15.27
N ASP A 995 32.99 2.33 -14.49
CA ASP A 995 32.06 3.36 -13.99
C ASP A 995 31.35 4.13 -15.11
N ASN A 996 31.96 4.20 -16.30
CA ASN A 996 31.41 4.92 -17.43
C ASN A 996 30.49 4.05 -18.30
N VAL A 997 30.51 2.71 -18.14
CA VAL A 997 29.65 1.78 -18.90
C VAL A 997 28.17 2.08 -18.64
N ASP A 998 27.79 2.32 -17.38
CA ASP A 998 26.39 2.59 -17.00
C ASP A 998 25.91 3.97 -17.51
N THR A 999 26.83 4.82 -17.97
CA THR A 999 26.50 6.16 -18.50
C THR A 999 26.28 6.19 -20.01
N ILE A 1000 26.53 5.09 -20.73
CA ILE A 1000 26.47 5.02 -22.21
C ILE A 1000 25.10 5.51 -22.71
N VAL A 1001 24.02 4.89 -22.24
CA VAL A 1001 22.66 5.22 -22.70
C VAL A 1001 22.26 6.65 -22.28
N LYS A 1002 22.66 7.07 -21.07
CA LYS A 1002 22.41 8.44 -20.59
C LYS A 1002 23.10 9.47 -21.48
N ASN A 1003 24.35 9.22 -21.87
CA ASN A 1003 25.12 10.09 -22.74
C ASN A 1003 24.53 10.14 -24.16
N LEU A 1004 24.11 8.99 -24.72
CA LEU A 1004 23.40 8.94 -26.01
C LEU A 1004 22.10 9.76 -25.98
N LYS A 1005 21.28 9.59 -24.93
CA LYS A 1005 20.04 10.36 -24.73
C LYS A 1005 20.31 11.87 -24.60
N SER A 1006 21.47 12.25 -24.06
CA SER A 1006 21.89 13.66 -23.95
C SER A 1006 22.42 14.27 -25.25
N GLY A 1007 22.44 13.50 -26.34
CA GLY A 1007 22.90 13.95 -27.67
C GLY A 1007 24.41 13.88 -27.88
N LYS A 1008 25.18 13.22 -27.00
CA LYS A 1008 26.61 12.98 -27.23
C LYS A 1008 26.82 11.98 -28.36
N THR A 1009 27.86 12.22 -29.15
CA THR A 1009 28.24 11.34 -30.26
C THR A 1009 28.91 10.05 -29.78
N ILE A 1010 28.92 9.01 -30.62
CA ILE A 1010 29.60 7.74 -30.32
C ILE A 1010 31.09 7.96 -30.02
N GLU A 1011 31.74 8.89 -30.71
CA GLU A 1011 33.15 9.24 -30.50
C GLU A 1011 33.39 9.85 -29.11
N GLU A 1012 32.57 10.82 -28.69
CA GLU A 1012 32.66 11.46 -27.37
C GLU A 1012 32.48 10.45 -26.24
N ILE A 1013 31.53 9.52 -26.38
CA ILE A 1013 31.28 8.47 -25.40
C ILE A 1013 32.43 7.47 -25.37
N SER A 1014 32.91 7.02 -26.55
CA SER A 1014 33.99 6.05 -26.65
C SER A 1014 35.28 6.55 -25.99
N LYS A 1015 35.61 7.84 -26.11
CA LYS A 1015 36.75 8.46 -25.41
C LYS A 1015 36.67 8.33 -23.89
N THR A 1016 35.47 8.37 -23.30
CA THR A 1016 35.29 8.21 -21.85
C THR A 1016 35.41 6.77 -21.39
N LEU A 1017 35.29 5.79 -22.28
CA LEU A 1017 35.29 4.37 -21.92
C LEU A 1017 36.67 3.71 -21.99
N ILE A 1018 37.66 4.35 -22.63
CA ILE A 1018 38.98 3.75 -22.83
C ILE A 1018 39.91 4.11 -21.66
N GLY A 1019 40.37 3.10 -20.91
CA GLY A 1019 41.34 3.24 -19.83
C GLY A 1019 42.80 3.19 -20.31
N SER A 1020 43.72 3.80 -19.56
CA SER A 1020 45.17 3.74 -19.81
C SER A 1020 45.82 2.66 -18.94
N ASP A 1021 45.75 1.40 -19.36
CA ASP A 1021 46.08 0.24 -18.53
C ASP A 1021 47.29 -0.58 -19.00
N GLY A 1022 48.03 -0.11 -20.00
CA GLY A 1022 49.27 -0.77 -20.46
C GLY A 1022 49.05 -2.09 -21.19
N TYR A 1023 47.89 -2.26 -21.81
CA TYR A 1023 47.56 -3.42 -22.62
C TYR A 1023 48.62 -3.71 -23.70
N GLU A 1024 49.29 -2.69 -24.25
CA GLU A 1024 50.37 -2.84 -25.23
C GLU A 1024 51.52 -3.70 -24.71
N ARG A 1025 51.85 -3.62 -23.41
CA ARG A 1025 52.89 -4.45 -22.80
C ARG A 1025 52.50 -5.93 -22.81
N GLY A 1026 51.22 -6.22 -22.54
CA GLY A 1026 50.67 -7.56 -22.68
C GLY A 1026 50.82 -8.10 -24.11
N ARG A 1027 50.50 -7.27 -25.11
CA ARG A 1027 50.61 -7.64 -26.53
C ARG A 1027 52.04 -7.94 -26.94
N ILE A 1028 53.00 -7.15 -26.44
CA ILE A 1028 54.44 -7.38 -26.67
C ILE A 1028 54.86 -8.72 -26.09
N ARG A 1029 54.51 -9.01 -24.82
CA ARG A 1029 54.83 -10.28 -24.14
C ARG A 1029 54.20 -11.48 -24.87
N HIS A 1030 52.93 -11.40 -25.23
CA HIS A 1030 52.23 -12.45 -25.98
C HIS A 1030 52.80 -12.68 -27.38
N SER A 1031 53.09 -11.61 -28.12
CA SER A 1031 53.70 -11.70 -29.45
C SER A 1031 55.06 -12.39 -29.41
N ALA A 1032 55.86 -12.13 -28.38
CA ALA A 1032 57.15 -12.80 -28.19
C ALA A 1032 57.00 -14.27 -27.79
N LEU A 1033 56.05 -14.61 -26.90
CA LEU A 1033 55.76 -16.00 -26.52
C LEU A 1033 55.31 -16.84 -27.71
N VAL A 1034 54.43 -16.31 -28.57
CA VAL A 1034 53.92 -17.05 -29.73
C VAL A 1034 55.00 -17.25 -30.79
N LYS A 1035 55.93 -16.30 -30.96
CA LYS A 1035 57.11 -16.50 -31.80
C LYS A 1035 57.97 -17.66 -31.33
N GLU A 1036 58.10 -17.86 -30.01
CA GLU A 1036 58.90 -18.96 -29.45
C GLU A 1036 58.26 -20.35 -29.61
N CYS A 1037 56.93 -20.46 -29.52
CA CYS A 1037 56.25 -21.76 -29.72
C CYS A 1037 55.94 -22.08 -31.19
N GLY A 1038 56.22 -21.15 -32.12
CA GLY A 1038 56.07 -21.36 -33.55
C GLY A 1038 54.65 -21.77 -33.93
N ASN A 1039 54.52 -22.76 -34.83
CA ASN A 1039 53.23 -23.21 -35.35
C ASN A 1039 52.31 -23.85 -34.30
N LYS A 1040 52.81 -24.12 -33.08
CA LYS A 1040 52.01 -24.70 -31.98
C LYS A 1040 51.14 -23.68 -31.24
N CYS A 1041 51.40 -22.38 -31.32
CA CYS A 1041 50.48 -21.38 -30.76
C CYS A 1041 50.02 -20.36 -31.78
N GLU A 1042 48.87 -19.77 -31.50
CA GLU A 1042 48.26 -18.71 -32.31
C GLU A 1042 47.59 -17.69 -31.39
N LEU A 1043 47.78 -16.40 -31.66
CA LEU A 1043 47.08 -15.35 -30.93
C LEU A 1043 45.68 -15.17 -31.52
N ILE A 1044 44.67 -15.08 -30.64
CA ILE A 1044 43.36 -14.57 -30.98
C ILE A 1044 43.44 -13.05 -30.82
N ASP A 1045 43.78 -12.35 -31.90
CA ASP A 1045 43.79 -10.89 -31.94
C ASP A 1045 42.36 -10.36 -32.08
N TYR A 1046 41.79 -9.93 -30.96
CA TYR A 1046 40.44 -9.38 -30.95
C TYR A 1046 40.39 -7.85 -30.96
N LEU A 1047 41.53 -7.14 -30.98
CA LEU A 1047 41.52 -5.68 -31.09
C LEU A 1047 40.79 -5.19 -32.36
N PRO A 1048 40.96 -5.83 -33.54
CA PRO A 1048 40.21 -5.48 -34.74
C PRO A 1048 38.69 -5.65 -34.60
N LEU A 1049 38.23 -6.57 -33.75
CA LEU A 1049 36.80 -6.84 -33.54
C LEU A 1049 36.09 -5.67 -32.85
N PHE A 1050 36.83 -4.87 -32.08
CA PHE A 1050 36.31 -3.68 -31.40
C PHE A 1050 36.68 -2.37 -32.10
N TRP A 1051 37.48 -2.42 -33.19
CA TRP A 1051 37.92 -1.23 -33.89
C TRP A 1051 36.82 -0.67 -34.80
N ASN A 1052 36.34 0.55 -34.51
CA ASN A 1052 35.46 1.26 -35.43
C ASN A 1052 36.31 2.05 -36.44
N LYS A 1053 36.18 1.70 -37.73
CA LYS A 1053 36.89 2.34 -38.83
C LYS A 1053 36.48 3.79 -39.09
N THR A 1054 35.23 4.15 -38.80
CA THR A 1054 34.67 5.49 -39.01
C THR A 1054 35.24 6.51 -38.04
N ILE A 1055 35.34 6.15 -36.75
CA ILE A 1055 35.89 7.03 -35.70
C ILE A 1055 37.36 6.75 -35.37
N ASN A 1056 37.96 5.74 -36.03
CA ASN A 1056 39.34 5.34 -35.88
C ASN A 1056 39.77 5.08 -34.42
N MET A 1057 38.91 4.41 -33.65
CA MET A 1057 39.16 4.05 -32.25
C MET A 1057 38.37 2.82 -31.84
N VAL A 1058 38.68 2.30 -30.65
CA VAL A 1058 37.97 1.17 -30.05
C VAL A 1058 36.58 1.62 -29.59
N GLN A 1059 35.55 0.83 -29.93
CA GLN A 1059 34.16 1.08 -29.56
C GLN A 1059 33.60 -0.08 -28.74
N TYR A 1060 33.12 0.23 -27.52
CA TYR A 1060 32.62 -0.75 -26.54
C TYR A 1060 31.10 -0.87 -26.46
N PHE A 1061 30.34 -0.32 -27.41
CA PHE A 1061 28.88 -0.43 -27.46
C PHE A 1061 28.37 -0.36 -28.90
N ASP A 1062 27.13 -0.72 -29.20
CA ASP A 1062 26.53 -0.56 -30.54
C ASP A 1062 25.83 0.81 -30.72
N GLU A 1063 25.31 1.11 -31.91
CA GLU A 1063 24.64 2.40 -32.19
C GLU A 1063 23.37 2.63 -31.35
N ARG A 1064 22.78 1.56 -30.80
CA ARG A 1064 21.59 1.61 -29.94
C ARG A 1064 21.94 1.73 -28.46
N GLY A 1065 23.23 1.65 -28.10
CA GLY A 1065 23.71 1.77 -26.73
C GLY A 1065 23.86 0.44 -25.98
N PHE A 1066 23.74 -0.71 -26.65
CA PHE A 1066 24.04 -2.01 -26.04
C PHE A 1066 25.54 -2.14 -25.82
N SER A 1067 25.96 -2.24 -24.57
CA SER A 1067 27.37 -2.33 -24.20
C SER A 1067 27.92 -3.72 -24.50
N TYR A 1068 29.12 -3.79 -25.07
CA TYR A 1068 29.87 -5.04 -25.24
C TYR A 1068 30.57 -5.48 -23.96
N PHE A 1069 30.69 -4.61 -22.96
CA PHE A 1069 31.26 -4.92 -21.65
C PHE A 1069 30.27 -4.61 -20.53
N ASN A 1070 30.35 -5.35 -19.44
CA ASN A 1070 29.65 -5.03 -18.21
C ASN A 1070 30.55 -4.21 -17.25
N SER A 1071 29.97 -3.67 -16.18
CA SER A 1071 30.69 -2.90 -15.15
C SER A 1071 31.64 -3.75 -14.29
N LEU A 1072 31.66 -5.08 -14.47
CA LEU A 1072 32.63 -5.99 -13.85
C LEU A 1072 33.81 -6.33 -14.79
N TYR A 1073 33.96 -5.58 -15.88
CA TYR A 1073 34.94 -5.74 -16.95
C TYR A 1073 34.95 -7.12 -17.64
N HIS A 1074 33.82 -7.82 -17.65
CA HIS A 1074 33.60 -8.97 -18.51
C HIS A 1074 32.90 -8.53 -19.79
N LEU A 1075 33.06 -9.29 -20.87
CA LEU A 1075 32.27 -9.10 -22.07
C LEU A 1075 30.82 -9.45 -21.75
N SER A 1076 29.92 -8.54 -22.13
CA SER A 1076 28.49 -8.82 -22.08
C SER A 1076 28.15 -9.94 -23.08
N PRO A 1077 27.02 -10.64 -22.90
CA PRO A 1077 26.53 -11.59 -23.90
C PRO A 1077 26.43 -10.99 -25.31
N HIS A 1078 26.07 -9.70 -25.42
CA HIS A 1078 26.07 -8.98 -26.69
C HIS A 1078 27.47 -8.76 -27.25
N GLY A 1079 28.46 -8.46 -26.40
CA GLY A 1079 29.86 -8.40 -26.81
C GLY A 1079 30.36 -9.72 -27.38
N ILE A 1080 30.08 -10.84 -26.71
CA ILE A 1080 30.47 -12.18 -27.16
C ILE A 1080 29.77 -12.54 -28.48
N GLU A 1081 28.46 -12.38 -28.55
CA GLU A 1081 27.69 -12.76 -29.73
C GLU A 1081 27.97 -11.89 -30.95
N HIS A 1082 28.11 -10.58 -30.76
CA HIS A 1082 28.30 -9.65 -31.87
C HIS A 1082 29.77 -9.55 -32.31
N ARG A 1083 30.74 -9.78 -31.42
CA ARG A 1083 32.16 -9.61 -31.75
C ARG A 1083 32.92 -10.92 -31.95
N PHE A 1084 32.57 -12.00 -31.26
CA PHE A 1084 33.38 -13.22 -31.23
C PHE A 1084 32.76 -14.44 -31.93
N LYS A 1085 31.46 -14.44 -32.19
CA LYS A 1085 30.77 -15.58 -32.81
C LYS A 1085 31.41 -16.02 -34.13
N ASP A 1086 31.63 -15.08 -35.05
CA ASP A 1086 32.21 -15.37 -36.35
C ASP A 1086 33.66 -15.87 -36.26
N GLU A 1087 34.41 -15.37 -35.26
CA GLU A 1087 35.79 -15.79 -35.00
C GLU A 1087 35.85 -17.24 -34.51
N TYR A 1088 34.95 -17.64 -33.60
CA TYR A 1088 34.85 -19.03 -33.14
C TYR A 1088 34.32 -19.98 -34.21
N ALA A 1089 33.36 -19.53 -35.03
CA ALA A 1089 32.92 -20.29 -36.20
C ALA A 1089 34.08 -20.51 -37.19
N ARG A 1090 34.96 -19.51 -37.38
CA ARG A 1090 36.17 -19.65 -38.20
C ARG A 1090 37.12 -20.72 -37.65
N PHE A 1091 37.38 -20.71 -36.34
CA PHE A 1091 38.23 -21.73 -35.69
C PHE A 1091 37.63 -23.13 -35.82
N SER A 1092 36.32 -23.27 -35.58
CA SER A 1092 35.58 -24.53 -35.72
C SER A 1092 35.71 -25.12 -37.14
N ASN A 1093 35.53 -24.29 -38.17
CA ASN A 1093 35.70 -24.70 -39.57
C ASN A 1093 37.14 -25.13 -39.89
N TRP A 1094 38.14 -24.44 -39.34
CA TRP A 1094 39.55 -24.82 -39.51
C TRP A 1094 39.87 -26.18 -38.87
N MET A 1095 39.34 -26.46 -37.68
CA MET A 1095 39.52 -27.75 -37.00
C MET A 1095 38.90 -28.91 -37.79
N LEU A 1096 37.80 -28.66 -38.51
CA LEU A 1096 37.18 -29.63 -39.42
C LEU A 1096 38.06 -29.94 -40.65
N LEU A 1097 38.69 -28.92 -41.23
CA LEU A 1097 39.64 -29.11 -42.33
C LEU A 1097 40.90 -29.86 -41.89
N ASP A 1098 41.38 -29.62 -40.66
CA ASP A 1098 42.58 -30.27 -40.12
C ASP A 1098 42.34 -31.69 -39.57
N SER A 1099 41.08 -32.12 -39.40
CA SER A 1099 40.71 -33.51 -39.05
C SER A 1099 40.41 -34.39 -40.27
N SER A 1100 40.11 -33.78 -41.42
CA SER A 1100 39.81 -34.49 -42.68
C SER A 1100 41.05 -34.85 -43.51
N VAL A 1101 42.25 -34.41 -43.13
CA VAL A 1101 43.51 -34.81 -43.78
C VAL A 1101 44.00 -36.14 -43.21
N SER A 1102 43.45 -37.25 -43.71
CA SER A 1102 44.17 -38.51 -43.67
C SER A 1102 45.18 -38.56 -44.83
N PRO A 1103 46.42 -39.02 -44.62
CA PRO A 1103 47.42 -39.14 -45.71
C PRO A 1103 47.05 -40.19 -46.76
N THR A 1104 45.90 -40.88 -46.63
CA THR A 1104 45.45 -41.87 -47.62
C THR A 1104 44.71 -41.24 -48.80
N LEU A 1105 44.10 -40.06 -48.65
CA LEU A 1105 43.33 -39.43 -49.74
C LEU A 1105 44.20 -38.71 -50.78
N PHE A 1106 45.37 -38.19 -50.38
CA PHE A 1106 46.29 -37.51 -51.30
C PHE A 1106 46.94 -38.48 -52.31
N SER A 1107 47.03 -39.77 -51.97
CA SER A 1107 47.51 -40.83 -52.88
C SER A 1107 46.41 -41.35 -53.83
N GLN A 1108 45.14 -41.21 -53.46
CA GLN A 1108 43.99 -41.65 -54.28
C GLN A 1108 43.49 -40.54 -55.22
N LEU A 1109 43.65 -39.27 -54.86
CA LEU A 1109 43.29 -38.13 -55.72
C LEU A 1109 44.24 -37.95 -56.93
N PHE A 1110 45.49 -38.43 -56.88
CA PHE A 1110 46.38 -38.43 -58.04
C PHE A 1110 46.06 -39.56 -59.06
N PHE A 1111 45.27 -40.56 -58.66
CA PHE A 1111 44.86 -41.67 -59.53
C PHE A 1111 43.49 -41.49 -60.18
N LEU A 1112 42.65 -40.59 -59.66
CA LEU A 1112 41.31 -40.29 -60.20
C LEU A 1112 41.28 -39.13 -61.21
N PHE A 1113 42.39 -38.39 -61.39
CA PHE A 1113 42.49 -37.30 -62.36
C PHE A 1113 42.92 -37.70 -63.78
N SER A 1114 43.15 -38.99 -64.07
CA SER A 1114 43.56 -39.44 -65.42
C SER A 1114 42.51 -40.18 -66.23
N THR A 1115 41.33 -40.54 -65.70
CA THR A 1115 40.32 -41.29 -66.46
C THR A 1115 38.88 -40.97 -66.05
N SER A 1116 38.32 -39.88 -66.57
CA SER A 1116 36.91 -39.79 -67.04
C SER A 1116 36.49 -38.34 -67.34
N PHE A 1117 37.26 -37.65 -68.19
CA PHE A 1117 36.76 -36.49 -68.93
C PHE A 1117 36.00 -37.05 -70.15
N THR A 1118 34.69 -37.30 -70.07
CA THR A 1118 33.77 -37.39 -71.24
C THR A 1118 32.29 -37.69 -70.96
N SER A 1119 31.79 -37.85 -69.72
CA SER A 1119 30.39 -38.33 -69.56
C SER A 1119 29.46 -37.57 -68.61
N ILE A 1120 29.81 -36.37 -68.11
CA ILE A 1120 28.90 -35.54 -67.29
C ILE A 1120 28.77 -34.15 -67.93
N CYS A 1121 28.31 -34.11 -69.18
CA CYS A 1121 27.85 -32.89 -69.85
C CYS A 1121 26.45 -33.05 -70.46
N PHE A 1122 25.70 -34.10 -70.10
CA PHE A 1122 24.41 -34.41 -70.75
C PHE A 1122 23.23 -34.68 -69.81
N ILE A 1123 23.41 -34.56 -68.50
CA ILE A 1123 22.35 -34.78 -67.51
C ILE A 1123 22.41 -33.65 -66.49
N LEU A 1124 21.83 -32.50 -66.83
CA LEU A 1124 21.25 -31.49 -65.93
C LEU A 1124 20.72 -30.27 -66.72
N ILE A 1125 20.16 -30.54 -67.91
CA ILE A 1125 19.24 -29.65 -68.62
C ILE A 1125 18.04 -30.54 -68.96
N ASN A 1126 16.86 -30.18 -68.44
CA ASN A 1126 15.54 -30.82 -68.66
C ASN A 1126 15.16 -32.04 -67.81
N VAL A 1127 14.93 -31.83 -66.51
CA VAL A 1127 13.73 -32.40 -65.86
C VAL A 1127 12.97 -31.26 -65.17
N PHE A 1128 12.12 -30.64 -65.99
CA PHE A 1128 10.81 -30.07 -65.67
C PHE A 1128 10.50 -29.61 -64.24
N THR A 1129 10.40 -28.29 -64.15
CA THR A 1129 9.33 -27.52 -63.52
C THR A 1129 7.93 -28.10 -63.74
N ALA A 1130 7.20 -28.45 -62.67
CA ALA A 1130 5.73 -28.38 -62.55
C ALA A 1130 5.30 -28.77 -61.13
N ASP A 1131 5.17 -27.78 -60.23
CA ASP A 1131 4.06 -27.60 -59.28
C ASP A 1131 4.43 -26.51 -58.26
N LEU A 1132 4.15 -25.25 -58.60
CA LEU A 1132 2.95 -24.53 -58.13
C LEU A 1132 3.19 -23.02 -58.25
N MET A 1133 2.54 -22.41 -59.24
CA MET A 1133 2.44 -20.97 -59.41
C MET A 1133 1.06 -20.50 -58.88
N ILE A 1134 1.06 -19.36 -58.18
CA ILE A 1134 -0.02 -18.35 -58.08
C ILE A 1134 -1.15 -18.56 -57.05
N SER A 1135 -1.23 -17.63 -56.06
CA SER A 1135 -2.37 -16.68 -55.87
C SER A 1135 -2.21 -15.86 -54.57
N LEU A 1136 -1.69 -14.61 -54.66
CA LEU A 1136 -2.39 -13.31 -54.45
C LEU A 1136 -2.81 -13.02 -52.98
N GLY A 1137 -2.47 -11.90 -52.34
CA GLY A 1137 -1.70 -10.72 -52.71
C GLY A 1137 -1.84 -9.64 -51.62
N TYR A 1138 -0.72 -9.18 -51.05
CA TYR A 1138 -0.14 -7.82 -51.16
C TYR A 1138 1.02 -7.68 -50.19
#